data_AF-A0A4U0VX41-F1
#
_entry.id   AF-A0A4U0VX41-F1
#
_cell.length_a   1.000
_cell.length_b   1.000
_cell.length_c   1.000
_cell.angle_alpha   90.00
_cell.angle_beta   90.00
_cell.angle_gamma   90.00
#
_symmetry.space_group_name_H-M   'P 1'
#
loop_
_entity.id
_entity.type
_entity.pdbx_description
1 polymer ?
#
loop_
_entity_poly.entity_id
_entity_poly.type
_entity_poly.pdbx_seq_one_letter_code
_entity_poly.pdbx_strand_id
1 'polypeptide(L)'
;MGLISIILLIMAFVGFLTFGFTQTVCANGGPERLRTNQVGGGYMIFHGQAYDLTRSSHPLARGIAAGGNVLWDMDVPHGGQDGSFLFQSVNGACKGLITAAPGSDVVTDSDGNLAWYFPCTTFNQDGSTKPNLTIPYYLGYSCHTSRSARTDFYGLRSSGDVYFTWDDIKNSSRNLMVYSGDVLDLDLLEWFNKTQVSYPTRFDDIRTNSAVRGVDVTHAFVSNQDKQIAQCFQEIIKVGSIDTATVGCIASKVVLYVSLAFILAIVVTKFLLALVFQWFLCRRFGAAKTSLGPDSKKRQQEIEDWSDDIYRAPPKLVNAGTDMSERASKRGSFLPTTSRFSSPYVVDRSSKFRPPPMTMANQGSTARLLSSSQTYGQANRSEGTLPSYLDSQGLPTSDSRASLMLSQGTDPKYTSATGESDGLGPQGFIHEAVVPQPPPEWQPFGYPLAHTICLVTAYSEGPEGMRTTLDSVATTDYPNSHKLIMIICDGLIKGKGEELSTPEVALAMMRDHAILPDEVQAFSYVAVASGSKRHNMAKIYSGFYDYGENSAIPLEKQQRVPMMVVVKCGTPDEASKSKPGNRGKRDSQIILMSFLQKVMFDERMTELEFEMFNGIWKITGISPDFYEIVLMVDADTKIFPDSLTHMVSAMVKDPEIMGLCGETKIANKRQSWVSMIQVF
;
A
#
# COMPACT_ATOMS: atom_id res chain seq x y z
N MET A 1 12.23 11.68 -7.31
CA MET A 1 11.32 12.83 -7.44
C MET A 1 10.02 12.46 -8.14
N GLY A 2 10.01 12.00 -9.40
CA GLY A 2 8.76 11.70 -10.13
C GLY A 2 7.78 10.75 -9.42
N LEU A 3 8.25 9.60 -8.94
CA LEU A 3 7.40 8.62 -8.25
C LEU A 3 6.85 9.12 -6.91
N ILE A 4 7.64 9.90 -6.17
CA ILE A 4 7.23 10.51 -4.90
C ILE A 4 6.16 11.58 -5.15
N SER A 5 6.31 12.40 -6.20
CA SER A 5 5.31 13.41 -6.58
C SER A 5 3.96 12.78 -6.95
N ILE A 6 3.98 11.64 -7.66
CA ILE A 6 2.75 10.90 -8.00
C ILE A 6 2.08 10.36 -6.74
N ILE A 7 2.85 9.75 -5.82
CA ILE A 7 2.31 9.24 -4.56
C ILE A 7 1.68 10.37 -3.75
N LEU A 8 2.37 11.50 -3.60
CA LEU A 8 1.85 12.66 -2.86
C LEU A 8 0.58 13.23 -3.50
N LEU A 9 0.52 13.30 -4.83
CA LEU A 9 -0.67 13.77 -5.54
C LEU A 9 -1.86 12.84 -5.30
N ILE A 10 -1.67 11.52 -5.41
CA ILE A 10 -2.72 10.53 -5.15
C ILE A 10 -3.16 10.59 -3.69
N MET A 11 -2.23 10.67 -2.74
CA MET A 11 -2.55 10.78 -1.32
C MET A 11 -3.31 12.08 -0.99
N ALA A 12 -2.92 13.21 -1.58
CA ALA A 12 -3.63 14.48 -1.40
C ALA A 12 -5.04 14.42 -2.01
N PHE A 13 -5.19 13.80 -3.18
CA PHE A 13 -6.49 13.61 -3.83
C PHE A 13 -7.41 12.72 -3.02
N VAL A 14 -6.91 11.58 -2.54
CA VAL A 14 -7.67 10.67 -1.66
C VAL A 14 -8.02 11.37 -0.34
N GLY A 15 -7.06 12.05 0.29
CA GLY A 15 -7.28 12.81 1.52
C GLY A 15 -8.32 13.93 1.35
N PHE A 16 -8.32 14.61 0.20
CA PHE A 16 -9.36 15.58 -0.13
C PHE A 16 -10.72 14.90 -0.30
N LEU A 17 -10.81 13.80 -1.04
CA LEU A 17 -12.09 13.08 -1.21
C LEU A 17 -12.65 12.56 0.12
N THR A 18 -11.80 12.09 1.04
CA THR A 18 -12.24 11.51 2.31
C THR A 18 -12.59 12.58 3.36
N PHE A 19 -11.84 13.68 3.43
CA PHE A 19 -11.99 14.67 4.50
C PHE A 19 -12.45 16.07 4.02
N GLY A 20 -11.98 16.52 2.86
CA GLY A 20 -12.20 17.88 2.34
C GLY A 20 -13.42 18.05 1.43
N PHE A 21 -13.83 17.01 0.72
CA PHE A 21 -14.91 17.08 -0.27
C PHE A 21 -16.26 17.41 0.40
N THR A 22 -16.55 16.78 1.53
CA THR A 22 -17.75 17.07 2.31
C THR A 22 -17.76 18.51 2.80
N GLN A 23 -16.64 19.04 3.29
CA GLN A 23 -16.59 20.43 3.79
C GLN A 23 -16.69 21.48 2.69
N THR A 24 -16.13 21.21 1.52
CA THR A 24 -16.15 22.13 0.37
C THR A 24 -17.52 22.19 -0.30
N VAL A 25 -18.24 21.07 -0.32
CA VAL A 25 -19.50 20.94 -1.05
C VAL A 25 -20.72 21.00 -0.13
N CYS A 26 -20.55 20.69 1.15
CA CYS A 26 -21.53 20.80 2.21
C CYS A 26 -20.94 21.69 3.32
N ALA A 27 -21.08 23.01 3.17
CA ALA A 27 -20.70 23.94 4.22
C ALA A 27 -21.60 23.69 5.43
N ASN A 28 -21.07 23.10 6.50
CA ASN A 28 -21.69 23.02 7.83
C ASN A 28 -21.78 24.42 8.49
N GLY A 29 -22.14 25.45 7.73
CA GLY A 29 -22.03 26.86 8.09
C GLY A 29 -22.67 27.82 7.08
N GLY A 30 -23.75 27.39 6.41
CA GLY A 30 -24.76 28.38 6.00
C GLY A 30 -25.34 29.08 7.24
N PRO A 31 -25.97 30.27 7.12
CA PRO A 31 -26.53 30.95 8.28
C PRO A 31 -27.44 29.98 9.04
N GLU A 32 -27.31 29.94 10.37
CA GLU A 32 -27.95 28.93 11.23
C GLU A 32 -29.42 28.79 10.83
N ARG A 33 -29.76 27.71 10.14
CA ARG A 33 -31.16 27.44 9.81
C ARG A 33 -31.81 27.01 11.11
N LEU A 34 -32.70 27.84 11.62
CA LEU A 34 -33.42 27.56 12.86
C LEU A 34 -34.70 26.81 12.52
N ARG A 35 -34.96 25.69 13.20
CA ARG A 35 -36.18 24.94 12.98
C ARG A 35 -37.37 25.73 13.53
N THR A 36 -38.49 25.70 12.82
CA THR A 36 -39.77 26.20 13.34
C THR A 36 -40.09 25.63 14.73
N ASN A 37 -40.71 26.40 15.61
CA ASN A 37 -41.00 26.09 17.03
C ASN A 37 -39.76 25.90 17.94
N GLN A 38 -38.55 26.11 17.42
CA GLN A 38 -37.29 26.03 18.19
C GLN A 38 -36.53 27.36 18.17
N VAL A 39 -37.12 28.43 17.64
CA VAL A 39 -36.52 29.77 17.65
C VAL A 39 -36.60 30.31 19.08
N GLY A 40 -35.44 30.46 19.71
CA GLY A 40 -35.33 30.87 21.11
C GLY A 40 -35.70 32.35 21.35
N GLY A 41 -35.92 32.70 22.63
CA GLY A 41 -36.37 34.05 23.04
C GLY A 41 -35.37 35.20 22.79
N GLY A 42 -34.16 34.92 22.29
CA GLY A 42 -33.20 35.93 21.83
C GLY A 42 -33.41 36.40 20.39
N TYR A 43 -34.31 35.76 19.66
CA TYR A 43 -34.58 36.03 18.25
C TYR A 43 -36.02 36.49 18.05
N MET A 44 -36.26 37.25 16.98
CA MET A 44 -37.60 37.46 16.41
C MET A 44 -37.60 37.07 14.94
N ILE A 45 -38.75 36.60 14.46
CA ILE A 45 -38.92 36.17 13.07
C ILE A 45 -39.55 37.31 12.28
N PHE A 46 -39.03 37.62 11.09
CA PHE A 46 -39.64 38.53 10.14
C PHE A 46 -39.53 37.93 8.74
N HIS A 47 -40.66 37.79 8.04
CA HIS A 47 -40.78 37.25 6.69
C HIS A 47 -40.08 35.89 6.50
N GLY A 48 -40.13 35.04 7.53
CA GLY A 48 -39.49 33.73 7.56
C GLY A 48 -37.98 33.72 7.83
N GLN A 49 -37.40 34.85 8.26
CA GLN A 49 -36.00 34.96 8.66
C GLN A 49 -35.88 35.31 10.13
N ALA A 50 -34.92 34.70 10.82
CA ALA A 50 -34.65 34.97 12.22
C ALA A 50 -33.60 36.08 12.38
N TYR A 51 -33.90 37.06 13.23
CA TYR A 51 -33.01 38.17 13.57
C TYR A 51 -32.64 38.10 15.04
N ASP A 52 -31.35 38.10 15.35
CA ASP A 52 -30.84 38.26 16.72
C ASP A 52 -31.06 39.71 17.17
N LEU A 53 -31.97 39.88 18.13
CA LEU A 53 -32.31 41.19 18.70
C LEU A 53 -31.85 41.33 20.15
N THR A 54 -30.95 40.45 20.62
CA THR A 54 -30.41 40.50 21.99
C THR A 54 -29.70 41.82 22.31
N ARG A 55 -29.17 42.51 21.29
CA ARG A 55 -28.52 43.83 21.41
C ARG A 55 -29.32 44.95 20.74
N SER A 56 -30.60 44.71 20.47
CA SER A 56 -31.47 45.72 19.86
C SER A 56 -31.70 46.89 20.81
N SER A 57 -31.93 48.06 20.23
CA SER A 57 -32.24 49.30 20.92
C SER A 57 -33.29 50.06 20.12
N HIS A 58 -34.42 50.37 20.74
CA HIS A 58 -35.55 50.99 20.07
C HIS A 58 -35.64 52.50 20.39
N PRO A 59 -35.97 53.37 19.42
CA PRO A 59 -36.26 54.78 19.70
C PRO A 59 -37.48 54.93 20.62
N LEU A 60 -37.66 56.09 21.24
CA LEU A 60 -38.80 56.33 22.13
C LEU A 60 -40.13 56.07 21.40
N ALA A 61 -40.91 55.12 21.89
CA ALA A 61 -42.23 54.78 21.36
C ALA A 61 -43.22 54.56 22.50
N ARG A 62 -44.53 54.64 22.21
CA ARG A 62 -45.55 54.44 23.24
C ARG A 62 -45.52 52.97 23.70
N GLY A 63 -45.16 52.75 24.97
CA GLY A 63 -44.94 51.40 25.53
C GLY A 63 -43.48 50.90 25.47
N ILE A 64 -42.53 51.72 24.98
CA ILE A 64 -41.10 51.36 24.91
C ILE A 64 -40.24 52.57 25.31
N ALA A 65 -39.45 52.43 26.37
CA ALA A 65 -38.51 53.47 26.81
C ALA A 65 -37.42 53.72 25.74
N ALA A 66 -36.90 54.94 25.68
CA ALA A 66 -35.81 55.27 24.76
C ALA A 66 -34.59 54.39 25.05
N GLY A 67 -34.15 53.62 24.05
CA GLY A 67 -33.02 52.71 24.16
C GLY A 67 -33.37 51.33 24.72
N GLY A 68 -34.64 51.03 24.99
CA GLY A 68 -35.10 49.73 25.47
C GLY A 68 -34.93 48.62 24.43
N ASN A 69 -34.71 47.41 24.89
CA ASN A 69 -34.63 46.21 24.08
C ASN A 69 -36.03 45.69 23.72
N VAL A 70 -36.27 45.40 22.44
CA VAL A 70 -37.61 45.00 21.95
C VAL A 70 -38.03 43.60 22.39
N LEU A 71 -37.11 42.79 22.90
CA LEU A 71 -37.40 41.43 23.38
C LEU A 71 -37.87 41.41 24.83
N TRP A 72 -37.34 42.29 25.69
CA TRP A 72 -37.47 42.19 27.15
C TRP A 72 -37.99 43.45 27.83
N ASP A 73 -37.69 44.64 27.30
CA ASP A 73 -38.00 45.92 27.97
C ASP A 73 -39.37 46.50 27.56
N MET A 74 -40.26 45.62 27.06
CA MET A 74 -41.64 45.93 26.68
C MET A 74 -42.64 45.38 27.72
N ASP A 75 -43.85 45.94 27.76
CA ASP A 75 -44.93 45.48 28.66
C ASP A 75 -45.25 43.97 28.48
N VAL A 76 -45.03 43.44 27.27
CA VAL A 76 -45.09 42.01 26.94
C VAL A 76 -43.82 41.61 26.19
N PRO A 77 -43.04 40.63 26.68
CA PRO A 77 -41.88 40.11 25.95
C PRO A 77 -42.29 39.42 24.63
N HIS A 78 -41.62 39.77 23.53
CA HIS A 78 -41.92 39.26 22.18
C HIS A 78 -40.86 38.29 21.63
N GLY A 79 -39.99 37.77 22.49
CA GLY A 79 -38.95 36.81 22.10
C GLY A 79 -39.53 35.52 21.50
N GLY A 80 -38.98 35.08 20.37
CA GLY A 80 -39.41 33.90 19.63
C GLY A 80 -40.75 34.06 18.91
N GLN A 81 -41.30 35.28 18.86
CA GLN A 81 -42.50 35.59 18.07
C GLN A 81 -42.13 36.08 16.66
N ASP A 82 -43.11 36.00 15.78
CA ASP A 82 -43.05 36.54 14.43
C ASP A 82 -43.65 37.97 14.41
N GLY A 83 -42.81 38.92 13.99
CA GLY A 83 -43.11 40.34 13.89
C GLY A 83 -43.34 40.81 12.46
N SER A 84 -43.57 39.92 11.49
CA SER A 84 -43.74 40.27 10.07
C SER A 84 -44.79 41.36 9.83
N PHE A 85 -45.86 41.39 10.65
CA PHE A 85 -46.89 42.42 10.55
C PHE A 85 -46.45 43.80 11.05
N LEU A 86 -45.35 43.92 11.79
CA LEU A 86 -44.79 45.22 12.19
C LEU A 86 -44.08 45.91 11.02
N PHE A 87 -43.45 45.11 10.15
CA PHE A 87 -42.67 45.55 8.98
C PHE A 87 -43.21 44.93 7.68
N GLN A 88 -44.47 45.21 7.36
CA GLN A 88 -45.14 44.60 6.20
C GLN A 88 -44.58 45.06 4.86
N SER A 89 -44.42 44.10 3.94
CA SER A 89 -44.13 44.33 2.52
C SER A 89 -45.44 44.62 1.78
N VAL A 90 -45.80 45.90 1.69
CA VAL A 90 -47.03 46.36 1.04
C VAL A 90 -46.78 46.93 -0.35
N ASN A 91 -47.76 46.77 -1.24
CA ASN A 91 -47.80 47.33 -2.60
C ASN A 91 -46.75 46.79 -3.58
N GLY A 92 -46.21 45.59 -3.32
CA GLY A 92 -45.43 44.81 -4.28
C GLY A 92 -46.33 43.99 -5.22
N ALA A 93 -46.17 42.67 -5.24
CA ALA A 93 -47.02 41.75 -5.99
C ALA A 93 -48.52 41.82 -5.61
N CYS A 94 -48.82 42.27 -4.39
CA CYS A 94 -50.19 42.49 -3.91
C CYS A 94 -50.87 43.75 -4.47
N LYS A 95 -50.16 44.64 -5.17
CA LYS A 95 -50.74 45.87 -5.71
C LYS A 95 -51.85 45.56 -6.71
N GLY A 96 -53.01 46.19 -6.51
CA GLY A 96 -54.20 45.98 -7.34
C GLY A 96 -55.03 44.74 -6.98
N LEU A 97 -54.50 43.82 -6.16
CA LEU A 97 -55.28 42.74 -5.54
C LEU A 97 -55.92 43.22 -4.24
N ILE A 98 -55.14 43.92 -3.41
CA ILE A 98 -55.56 44.43 -2.11
C ILE A 98 -55.77 45.95 -2.23
N THR A 99 -56.98 46.44 -1.95
CA THR A 99 -57.38 47.85 -2.10
C THR A 99 -58.08 48.40 -0.85
N ALA A 100 -58.16 49.73 -0.71
CA ALA A 100 -58.87 50.36 0.40
C ALA A 100 -60.37 50.00 0.36
N ALA A 101 -60.94 49.58 1.49
CA ALA A 101 -62.39 49.43 1.63
C ALA A 101 -63.09 50.81 1.66
N PRO A 102 -64.40 50.90 1.33
CA PRO A 102 -65.15 52.15 1.43
C PRO A 102 -65.17 52.68 2.87
N GLY A 103 -64.61 53.87 3.08
CA GLY A 103 -64.48 54.46 4.42
C GLY A 103 -63.29 53.94 5.24
N SER A 104 -62.27 53.39 4.59
CA SER A 104 -61.02 52.95 5.24
C SER A 104 -60.27 54.11 5.90
N ASP A 105 -59.82 53.87 7.13
CA ASP A 105 -58.94 54.74 7.91
C ASP A 105 -57.45 54.46 7.60
N VAL A 106 -57.15 53.49 6.72
CA VAL A 106 -55.78 53.19 6.28
C VAL A 106 -55.30 54.29 5.35
N VAL A 107 -54.14 54.87 5.68
CA VAL A 107 -53.52 55.92 4.86
C VAL A 107 -53.23 55.38 3.46
N THR A 108 -53.80 56.05 2.45
CA THR A 108 -53.67 55.70 1.03
C THR A 108 -53.09 56.88 0.27
N ASP A 109 -52.15 56.64 -0.64
CA ASP A 109 -51.58 57.69 -1.50
C ASP A 109 -52.37 57.90 -2.81
N SER A 110 -51.94 58.86 -3.63
CA SER A 110 -52.58 59.18 -4.92
C SER A 110 -52.52 58.04 -5.94
N ASP A 111 -51.61 57.09 -5.76
CA ASP A 111 -51.40 55.94 -6.65
C ASP A 111 -52.16 54.69 -6.15
N GLY A 112 -52.98 54.85 -5.10
CA GLY A 112 -53.77 53.78 -4.49
C GLY A 112 -52.96 52.82 -3.63
N ASN A 113 -51.74 53.18 -3.22
CA ASN A 113 -50.90 52.36 -2.36
C ASN A 113 -51.38 52.49 -0.90
N LEU A 114 -51.50 51.35 -0.22
CA LEU A 114 -51.91 51.28 1.19
C LEU A 114 -50.69 51.29 2.12
N ALA A 115 -50.80 51.97 3.26
CA ALA A 115 -49.69 52.02 4.24
C ALA A 115 -49.44 50.69 4.98
N TRP A 116 -50.47 49.87 5.20
CA TRP A 116 -50.38 48.52 5.77
C TRP A 116 -51.60 47.67 5.34
N TYR A 117 -51.49 46.34 5.44
CA TYR A 117 -52.56 45.38 5.10
C TYR A 117 -53.14 44.68 6.32
N PHE A 118 -52.28 44.27 7.26
CA PHE A 118 -52.62 43.56 8.50
C PHE A 118 -52.54 44.49 9.72
N PRO A 119 -53.22 44.15 10.83
CA PRO A 119 -53.00 44.83 12.11
C PRO A 119 -51.57 44.55 12.57
N CYS A 120 -50.79 45.62 12.76
CA CYS A 120 -49.37 45.55 13.09
C CYS A 120 -49.12 45.00 14.50
N THR A 121 -49.20 43.68 14.63
CA THR A 121 -49.16 42.91 15.88
C THR A 121 -48.30 41.68 15.68
N THR A 122 -47.68 41.18 16.74
CA THR A 122 -46.87 39.96 16.67
C THR A 122 -47.75 38.71 16.82
N PHE A 123 -47.29 37.58 16.29
CA PHE A 123 -47.94 36.29 16.46
C PHE A 123 -46.92 35.19 16.80
N ASN A 124 -47.39 34.10 17.42
CA ASN A 124 -46.53 33.00 17.85
C ASN A 124 -46.10 32.13 16.67
N GLN A 125 -44.86 31.63 16.71
CA GLN A 125 -44.29 30.73 15.70
C GLN A 125 -45.05 29.39 15.55
N ASP A 126 -45.86 28.99 16.54
CA ASP A 126 -46.66 27.76 16.53
C ASP A 126 -48.03 27.91 15.86
N GLY A 127 -48.42 29.13 15.48
CA GLY A 127 -49.72 29.43 14.87
C GLY A 127 -50.89 29.44 15.86
N SER A 128 -50.63 29.44 17.18
CA SER A 128 -51.69 29.47 18.20
C SER A 128 -52.40 30.82 18.34
N THR A 129 -51.80 31.91 17.83
CA THR A 129 -52.32 33.27 17.98
C THR A 129 -53.52 33.50 17.05
N LYS A 130 -54.67 33.88 17.63
CA LYS A 130 -55.88 34.22 16.89
C LYS A 130 -55.99 35.73 16.66
N PRO A 131 -56.68 36.19 15.58
CA PRO A 131 -56.89 37.61 15.33
C PRO A 131 -57.56 38.32 16.51
N ASN A 132 -56.93 39.37 17.03
CA ASN A 132 -57.52 40.25 18.03
C ASN A 132 -57.92 41.58 17.38
N LEU A 133 -59.21 41.87 17.35
CA LEU A 133 -59.77 43.07 16.72
C LEU A 133 -59.78 44.30 17.65
N THR A 134 -59.25 44.19 18.86
CA THR A 134 -59.17 45.29 19.81
C THR A 134 -58.04 46.24 19.43
N ILE A 135 -58.36 47.51 19.16
CA ILE A 135 -57.37 48.54 18.84
C ILE A 135 -56.96 49.24 20.15
N PRO A 136 -55.70 49.10 20.61
CA PRO A 136 -55.31 49.60 21.93
C PRO A 136 -55.13 51.13 22.00
N TYR A 137 -54.72 51.79 20.90
CA TYR A 137 -54.56 53.26 20.87
C TYR A 137 -55.22 53.90 19.65
N TYR A 138 -54.73 53.58 18.45
CA TYR A 138 -55.31 54.00 17.17
C TYR A 138 -54.95 52.97 16.09
N LEU A 139 -55.70 52.97 14.98
CA LEU A 139 -55.47 52.01 13.90
C LEU A 139 -54.07 52.22 13.30
N GLY A 140 -53.26 51.16 13.31
CA GLY A 140 -51.91 51.18 12.75
C GLY A 140 -50.81 51.73 13.65
N TYR A 141 -51.06 51.93 14.96
CA TYR A 141 -50.06 52.55 15.86
C TYR A 141 -48.71 51.82 15.97
N SER A 142 -48.69 50.51 15.75
CA SER A 142 -47.48 49.66 15.78
C SER A 142 -46.87 49.42 14.40
N CYS A 143 -47.41 50.03 13.34
CA CYS A 143 -46.92 49.85 11.98
C CYS A 143 -45.67 50.70 11.73
N HIS A 144 -44.58 50.07 11.32
CA HIS A 144 -43.35 50.77 10.96
C HIS A 144 -43.38 51.21 9.49
N THR A 145 -44.07 52.32 9.25
CA THR A 145 -44.24 52.90 7.90
C THR A 145 -43.24 54.03 7.60
N SER A 146 -42.56 54.57 8.61
CA SER A 146 -41.59 55.65 8.44
C SER A 146 -40.34 55.18 7.69
N ARG A 147 -39.75 56.07 6.89
CA ARG A 147 -38.55 55.77 6.10
C ARG A 147 -37.37 55.37 6.99
N SER A 148 -37.15 56.07 8.11
CA SER A 148 -36.06 55.78 9.04
C SER A 148 -36.19 54.37 9.62
N ALA A 149 -37.36 54.01 10.17
CA ALA A 149 -37.58 52.69 10.75
C ALA A 149 -37.36 51.55 9.74
N ARG A 150 -37.82 51.73 8.50
CA ARG A 150 -37.60 50.73 7.44
C ARG A 150 -36.14 50.64 7.03
N THR A 151 -35.43 51.76 6.87
CA THR A 151 -34.00 51.74 6.54
C THR A 151 -33.18 51.06 7.64
N ASP A 152 -33.50 51.30 8.90
CA ASP A 152 -32.80 50.67 10.03
C ASP A 152 -33.08 49.16 10.09
N PHE A 153 -34.34 48.74 9.91
CA PHE A 153 -34.72 47.33 9.89
C PHE A 153 -34.09 46.56 8.72
N TYR A 154 -34.20 47.07 7.49
CA TYR A 154 -33.59 46.42 6.32
C TYR A 154 -32.06 46.50 6.31
N GLY A 155 -31.45 47.29 7.20
CA GLY A 155 -30.01 47.31 7.46
C GLY A 155 -29.53 46.21 8.43
N LEU A 156 -30.45 45.54 9.14
CA LEU A 156 -30.11 44.43 10.05
C LEU A 156 -29.67 43.19 9.28
N ARG A 157 -28.69 42.46 9.82
CA ARG A 157 -28.27 41.16 9.29
C ARG A 157 -29.12 40.05 9.90
N SER A 158 -29.76 39.25 9.05
CA SER A 158 -30.46 38.03 9.46
C SER A 158 -29.47 36.98 9.95
N SER A 159 -29.81 36.27 11.02
CA SER A 159 -29.01 35.16 11.57
C SER A 159 -29.21 33.85 10.79
N GLY A 160 -30.36 33.70 10.12
CA GLY A 160 -30.65 32.59 9.20
C GLY A 160 -32.14 32.44 8.90
N ASP A 161 -32.45 31.57 7.93
CA ASP A 161 -33.84 31.29 7.56
C ASP A 161 -34.47 30.30 8.54
N VAL A 162 -35.74 30.54 8.86
CA VAL A 162 -36.55 29.58 9.61
C VAL A 162 -36.98 28.47 8.66
N TYR A 163 -36.58 27.23 8.96
CA TYR A 163 -36.88 26.09 8.10
C TYR A 163 -38.00 25.20 8.65
N PHE A 164 -38.73 24.59 7.73
CA PHE A 164 -39.74 23.58 7.99
C PHE A 164 -39.36 22.27 7.30
N THR A 165 -39.54 21.14 7.98
CA THR A 165 -39.46 19.83 7.31
C THR A 165 -40.79 19.48 6.64
N TRP A 166 -40.78 18.55 5.69
CA TRP A 166 -42.02 18.04 5.09
C TRP A 166 -42.96 17.40 6.13
N ASP A 167 -42.41 16.86 7.21
CA ASP A 167 -43.20 16.31 8.31
C ASP A 167 -43.89 17.43 9.11
N ASP A 168 -43.20 18.55 9.35
CA ASP A 168 -43.77 19.72 10.03
C ASP A 168 -44.93 20.33 9.23
N ILE A 169 -44.82 20.34 7.90
CA ILE A 169 -45.85 20.88 6.99
C ILE A 169 -47.08 19.98 6.89
N LYS A 170 -46.90 18.65 6.94
CA LYS A 170 -48.00 17.68 6.92
C LYS A 170 -48.71 17.55 8.28
N ASN A 171 -48.02 17.83 9.38
CA ASN A 171 -48.55 17.69 10.73
C ASN A 171 -49.46 18.87 11.14
N SER A 172 -50.58 19.02 10.42
CA SER A 172 -51.93 19.51 10.75
C SER A 172 -52.24 20.58 11.83
N SER A 173 -51.28 21.19 12.53
CA SER A 173 -51.59 22.26 13.53
C SER A 173 -51.89 23.61 12.88
N ARG A 174 -51.30 23.88 11.71
CA ARG A 174 -51.45 25.12 10.93
C ARG A 174 -51.91 24.83 9.50
N ASN A 175 -52.49 25.82 8.84
CA ASN A 175 -52.86 25.74 7.42
C ASN A 175 -51.70 26.20 6.51
N LEU A 176 -50.67 25.36 6.41
CA LEU A 176 -49.46 25.68 5.67
C LEU A 176 -49.54 25.24 4.21
N MET A 177 -48.97 26.05 3.32
CA MET A 177 -48.83 25.81 1.88
C MET A 177 -47.38 26.10 1.46
N VAL A 178 -46.83 25.36 0.50
CA VAL A 178 -45.49 25.64 -0.04
C VAL A 178 -45.59 26.19 -1.45
N TYR A 179 -44.89 27.29 -1.72
CA TYR A 179 -44.76 27.87 -3.05
C TYR A 179 -43.33 28.35 -3.29
N SER A 180 -42.71 27.86 -4.37
CA SER A 180 -41.33 28.16 -4.78
C SER A 180 -40.28 27.97 -3.67
N GLY A 181 -40.51 27.00 -2.76
CA GLY A 181 -39.64 26.73 -1.62
C GLY A 181 -39.91 27.57 -0.36
N ASP A 182 -40.81 28.55 -0.44
CA ASP A 182 -41.28 29.32 0.72
C ASP A 182 -42.50 28.65 1.35
N VAL A 183 -42.57 28.70 2.67
CA VAL A 183 -43.68 28.21 3.47
C VAL A 183 -44.59 29.39 3.82
N LEU A 184 -45.85 29.28 3.42
CA LEU A 184 -46.89 30.28 3.57
C LEU A 184 -47.93 29.78 4.57
N ASP A 185 -48.30 30.62 5.53
CA ASP A 185 -49.37 30.30 6.48
C ASP A 185 -50.68 30.96 6.05
N LEU A 186 -51.61 30.15 5.55
CA LEU A 186 -52.90 30.62 5.05
C LEU A 186 -53.82 31.11 6.18
N ASP A 187 -53.61 30.70 7.43
CA ASP A 187 -54.41 31.16 8.57
C ASP A 187 -54.13 32.64 8.89
N LEU A 188 -52.97 33.17 8.49
CA LEU A 188 -52.65 34.60 8.61
C LEU A 188 -53.58 35.50 7.78
N LEU A 189 -54.22 34.98 6.73
CA LEU A 189 -55.20 35.72 5.93
C LEU A 189 -56.46 36.06 6.74
N GLU A 190 -56.74 35.37 7.85
CA GLU A 190 -57.88 35.72 8.73
C GLU A 190 -57.68 37.06 9.44
N TRP A 191 -56.46 37.59 9.48
CA TRP A 191 -56.14 38.86 10.12
C TRP A 191 -56.52 40.08 9.28
N PHE A 192 -57.02 39.90 8.05
CA PHE A 192 -57.53 41.02 7.26
C PHE A 192 -58.77 41.64 7.92
N ASN A 193 -58.70 42.94 8.17
CA ASN A 193 -59.86 43.69 8.61
C ASN A 193 -60.71 44.11 7.39
N LYS A 194 -61.83 43.40 7.18
CA LYS A 194 -62.76 43.61 6.04
C LYS A 194 -63.37 45.03 6.00
N THR A 195 -63.38 45.77 7.10
CA THR A 195 -63.86 47.17 7.12
C THR A 195 -62.82 48.16 6.61
N GLN A 196 -61.55 47.76 6.52
CA GLN A 196 -60.42 48.63 6.19
C GLN A 196 -59.81 48.28 4.83
N VAL A 197 -59.83 47.01 4.45
CA VAL A 197 -59.19 46.49 3.24
C VAL A 197 -60.14 45.56 2.48
N SER A 198 -60.18 45.72 1.16
CA SER A 198 -60.88 44.86 0.20
C SER A 198 -59.88 43.96 -0.53
N TYR A 199 -60.21 42.68 -0.69
CA TYR A 199 -59.38 41.69 -1.38
C TYR A 199 -60.26 40.72 -2.21
N PRO A 200 -59.69 39.97 -3.18
CA PRO A 200 -60.45 39.11 -4.07
C PRO A 200 -60.98 37.87 -3.33
N THR A 201 -62.19 37.40 -3.67
CA THR A 201 -62.79 36.18 -3.09
C THR A 201 -61.90 34.94 -3.23
N ARG A 202 -61.05 34.93 -4.27
CA ARG A 202 -60.06 33.88 -4.53
C ARG A 202 -59.12 33.63 -3.35
N PHE A 203 -58.86 34.62 -2.49
CA PHE A 203 -58.02 34.45 -1.30
C PHE A 203 -58.67 33.49 -0.29
N ASP A 204 -59.98 33.65 -0.07
CA ASP A 204 -60.77 32.77 0.80
C ASP A 204 -60.91 31.36 0.18
N ASP A 205 -61.07 31.27 -1.14
CA ASP A 205 -61.11 29.99 -1.85
C ASP A 205 -59.81 29.19 -1.65
N ILE A 206 -58.65 29.85 -1.76
CA ILE A 206 -57.35 29.18 -1.58
C ILE A 206 -57.17 28.77 -0.11
N ARG A 207 -57.52 29.65 0.83
CA ARG A 207 -57.38 29.38 2.27
C ARG A 207 -58.22 28.18 2.74
N THR A 208 -59.46 28.07 2.26
CA THR A 208 -60.39 27.01 2.68
C THR A 208 -60.21 25.70 1.90
N ASN A 209 -59.45 25.72 0.82
CA ASN A 209 -59.21 24.53 0.00
C ASN A 209 -58.24 23.56 0.69
N SER A 210 -58.73 22.38 1.07
CA SER A 210 -57.89 21.35 1.69
C SER A 210 -56.82 20.77 0.77
N ALA A 211 -56.96 20.91 -0.56
CA ALA A 211 -56.03 20.35 -1.54
C ALA A 211 -54.70 21.11 -1.63
N VAL A 212 -54.65 22.36 -1.16
CA VAL A 212 -53.42 23.15 -1.14
C VAL A 212 -52.65 23.05 0.18
N ARG A 213 -53.27 22.45 1.20
CA ARG A 213 -52.70 22.32 2.53
C ARG A 213 -51.67 21.19 2.56
N GLY A 214 -50.49 21.50 3.10
CA GLY A 214 -49.44 20.52 3.36
C GLY A 214 -48.67 20.05 2.11
N VAL A 215 -48.83 20.74 0.98
CA VAL A 215 -48.26 20.35 -0.32
C VAL A 215 -47.57 21.52 -1.03
N ASP A 216 -46.70 21.19 -1.98
CA ASP A 216 -46.11 22.15 -2.91
C ASP A 216 -47.09 22.48 -4.04
N VAL A 217 -47.49 23.74 -4.14
CA VAL A 217 -48.43 24.21 -5.15
C VAL A 217 -47.76 24.99 -6.28
N THR A 218 -46.43 25.05 -6.32
CA THR A 218 -45.65 25.82 -7.31
C THR A 218 -46.09 25.51 -8.75
N HIS A 219 -46.31 24.23 -9.06
CA HIS A 219 -46.76 23.81 -10.38
C HIS A 219 -48.26 24.05 -10.62
N ALA A 220 -49.08 24.07 -9.58
CA ALA A 220 -50.51 24.31 -9.69
C ALA A 220 -50.83 25.80 -9.93
N PHE A 221 -49.98 26.71 -9.44
CA PHE A 221 -50.16 28.17 -9.49
C PHE A 221 -49.39 28.83 -10.65
N VAL A 222 -49.33 28.15 -11.80
CA VAL A 222 -48.61 28.63 -13.01
C VAL A 222 -49.42 29.68 -13.79
N SER A 223 -50.75 29.71 -13.62
CA SER A 223 -51.62 30.69 -14.28
C SER A 223 -51.22 32.12 -13.89
N ASN A 224 -51.30 33.10 -14.80
CA ASN A 224 -50.83 34.47 -14.50
C ASN A 224 -51.53 35.08 -13.27
N GLN A 225 -52.83 34.80 -13.09
CA GLN A 225 -53.61 35.31 -11.96
C GLN A 225 -53.24 34.59 -10.65
N ASP A 226 -53.18 33.26 -10.64
CA ASP A 226 -52.82 32.51 -9.42
C ASP A 226 -51.35 32.74 -9.05
N LYS A 227 -50.46 32.92 -10.04
CA LYS A 227 -49.05 33.28 -9.84
C LYS A 227 -48.91 34.63 -9.13
N GLN A 228 -49.67 35.65 -9.54
CA GLN A 228 -49.66 36.95 -8.88
C GLN A 228 -50.17 36.85 -7.44
N ILE A 229 -51.21 36.04 -7.20
CA ILE A 229 -51.74 35.79 -5.84
C ILE A 229 -50.71 35.06 -4.98
N ALA A 230 -50.03 34.04 -5.51
CA ALA A 230 -48.99 33.32 -4.78
C ALA A 230 -47.77 34.19 -4.46
N GLN A 231 -47.35 35.05 -5.41
CA GLN A 231 -46.30 36.05 -5.17
C GLN A 231 -46.73 37.09 -4.13
N CYS A 232 -47.99 37.52 -4.16
CA CYS A 232 -48.55 38.37 -3.11
C CYS A 232 -48.45 37.66 -1.75
N PHE A 233 -48.87 36.40 -1.64
CA PHE A 233 -48.76 35.62 -0.40
C PHE A 233 -47.33 35.47 0.11
N GLN A 234 -46.33 35.31 -0.78
CA GLN A 234 -44.91 35.32 -0.38
C GLN A 234 -44.49 36.63 0.30
N GLU A 235 -45.07 37.77 -0.07
CA GLU A 235 -44.75 39.07 0.55
C GLU A 235 -45.44 39.27 1.90
N ILE A 236 -46.63 38.68 2.11
CA ILE A 236 -47.51 39.07 3.22
C ILE A 236 -47.73 37.99 4.28
N ILE A 237 -47.58 36.70 3.95
CA ILE A 237 -47.85 35.56 4.85
C ILE A 237 -46.74 34.49 4.85
N LYS A 238 -45.54 34.84 4.41
CA LYS A 238 -44.36 33.95 4.46
C LYS A 238 -43.86 33.80 5.90
N VAL A 239 -43.70 32.55 6.33
CA VAL A 239 -43.27 32.19 7.69
C VAL A 239 -41.96 31.39 7.74
N GLY A 240 -41.45 30.95 6.59
CA GLY A 240 -40.15 30.26 6.50
C GLY A 240 -39.88 29.66 5.12
N SER A 241 -38.91 28.75 5.05
CA SER A 241 -38.55 27.99 3.85
C SER A 241 -38.55 26.47 4.10
N ILE A 242 -38.73 25.65 3.07
CA ILE A 242 -38.65 24.19 3.19
C ILE A 242 -37.20 23.73 3.37
N ASP A 243 -36.97 22.72 4.20
CA ASP A 243 -35.66 22.08 4.31
C ASP A 243 -35.29 21.36 3.00
N THR A 244 -34.27 21.87 2.31
CA THR A 244 -33.70 21.22 1.14
C THR A 244 -32.21 21.00 1.38
N ALA A 245 -31.79 19.74 1.37
CA ALA A 245 -30.38 19.42 1.30
C ALA A 245 -29.83 19.96 -0.03
N THR A 246 -28.71 20.69 0.01
CA THR A 246 -28.10 21.17 -1.21
C THR A 246 -27.68 19.98 -2.08
N VAL A 247 -27.75 20.13 -3.41
CA VAL A 247 -27.29 19.11 -4.38
C VAL A 247 -25.86 18.67 -4.04
N GLY A 248 -25.05 19.61 -3.53
CA GLY A 248 -23.73 19.35 -3.02
C GLY A 248 -23.68 18.35 -1.86
N CYS A 249 -24.47 18.57 -0.79
CA CYS A 249 -24.50 17.66 0.35
C CYS A 249 -24.97 16.25 -0.05
N ILE A 250 -25.89 16.14 -1.02
CA ILE A 250 -26.34 14.85 -1.54
C ILE A 250 -25.22 14.16 -2.32
N ALA A 251 -24.53 14.88 -3.21
CA ALA A 251 -23.40 14.35 -3.97
C ALA A 251 -22.26 13.87 -3.06
N SER A 252 -21.96 14.62 -1.99
CA SER A 252 -20.98 14.22 -0.97
C SER A 252 -21.31 12.88 -0.32
N LYS A 253 -22.57 12.68 0.11
CA LYS A 253 -23.01 11.41 0.70
C LYS A 253 -22.88 10.23 -0.27
N VAL A 254 -23.23 10.44 -1.54
CA VAL A 254 -23.11 9.40 -2.57
C VAL A 254 -21.65 9.00 -2.77
N VAL A 255 -20.74 9.97 -2.92
CA VAL A 255 -19.30 9.71 -3.09
C VAL A 255 -18.73 8.96 -1.87
N LEU A 256 -19.13 9.36 -0.66
CA LEU A 256 -18.68 8.71 0.58
C LEU A 256 -19.13 7.24 0.65
N TYR A 257 -20.39 6.94 0.37
CA TYR A 257 -20.86 5.54 0.41
C TYR A 257 -20.25 4.67 -0.68
N VAL A 258 -20.08 5.21 -1.90
CA VAL A 258 -19.44 4.48 -3.00
C VAL A 258 -17.98 4.16 -2.68
N SER A 259 -17.23 5.13 -2.15
CA SER A 259 -15.82 4.93 -1.76
C SER A 259 -15.68 3.93 -0.60
N LEU A 260 -16.54 4.01 0.41
CA LEU A 260 -16.57 3.05 1.51
C LEU A 260 -16.83 1.62 1.02
N ALA A 261 -17.84 1.43 0.16
CA ALA A 261 -18.17 0.13 -0.42
C ALA A 261 -16.99 -0.45 -1.21
N PHE A 262 -16.31 0.38 -1.99
CA PHE A 262 -15.15 -0.04 -2.78
C PHE A 262 -13.95 -0.46 -1.90
N ILE A 263 -13.62 0.33 -0.87
CA ILE A 263 -12.54 0.00 0.07
C ILE A 263 -12.84 -1.30 0.81
N LEU A 264 -14.06 -1.45 1.34
CA LEU A 264 -14.48 -2.67 2.02
C LEU A 264 -14.44 -3.88 1.08
N ALA A 265 -14.87 -3.73 -0.18
CA ALA A 265 -14.83 -4.82 -1.15
C ALA A 265 -13.39 -5.29 -1.43
N ILE A 266 -12.43 -4.37 -1.57
CA ILE A 266 -11.01 -4.72 -1.77
C ILE A 266 -10.46 -5.45 -0.55
N VAL A 267 -10.75 -4.95 0.65
CA VAL A 267 -10.27 -5.56 1.90
C VAL A 267 -10.85 -6.97 2.07
N VAL A 268 -12.15 -7.13 1.86
CA VAL A 268 -12.82 -8.44 1.94
C VAL A 268 -12.26 -9.40 0.88
N THR A 269 -12.05 -8.93 -0.35
CA THR A 269 -11.47 -9.76 -1.42
C THR A 269 -10.06 -10.22 -1.06
N LYS A 270 -9.19 -9.31 -0.58
CA LYS A 270 -7.85 -9.66 -0.11
C LYS A 270 -7.89 -10.67 1.04
N PHE A 271 -8.79 -10.47 1.99
CA PHE A 271 -8.97 -11.38 3.11
C PHE A 271 -9.40 -12.78 2.65
N LEU A 272 -10.39 -12.88 1.77
CA LEU A 272 -10.84 -14.16 1.21
C LEU A 272 -9.73 -14.85 0.41
N LEU A 273 -8.99 -14.11 -0.43
CA LEU A 273 -7.85 -14.65 -1.15
C LEU A 273 -6.75 -15.15 -0.19
N ALA A 274 -6.50 -14.45 0.91
CA ALA A 274 -5.55 -14.89 1.94
C ALA A 274 -6.01 -16.19 2.63
N LEU A 275 -7.30 -16.32 2.94
CA LEU A 275 -7.87 -17.55 3.49
C LEU A 275 -7.77 -18.71 2.51
N VAL A 276 -8.09 -18.48 1.23
CA VAL A 276 -7.94 -19.49 0.17
C VAL A 276 -6.48 -19.92 0.03
N PHE A 277 -5.55 -18.95 0.05
CA PHE A 277 -4.13 -19.25 0.00
C PHE A 277 -3.69 -20.09 1.21
N GLN A 278 -4.06 -19.67 2.42
CA GLN A 278 -3.65 -20.33 3.67
C GLN A 278 -4.23 -21.74 3.84
N TRP A 279 -5.46 -21.98 3.39
CA TRP A 279 -6.12 -23.28 3.59
C TRP A 279 -5.90 -24.26 2.45
N PHE A 280 -5.72 -23.77 1.21
CA PHE A 280 -5.67 -24.65 0.03
C PHE A 280 -4.38 -24.53 -0.78
N LEU A 281 -3.87 -23.33 -1.04
CA LEU A 281 -2.74 -23.15 -1.98
C LEU A 281 -1.37 -23.36 -1.31
N CYS A 282 -1.18 -22.93 -0.06
CA CYS A 282 0.12 -22.98 0.62
C CYS A 282 0.71 -24.41 0.69
N ARG A 283 -0.16 -25.41 0.84
CA ARG A 283 0.22 -26.83 0.91
C ARG A 283 0.79 -27.36 -0.41
N ARG A 284 0.46 -26.72 -1.54
CA ARG A 284 1.05 -27.09 -2.84
C ARG A 284 2.49 -26.63 -2.93
N PHE A 285 2.81 -25.43 -2.45
CA PHE A 285 4.14 -24.83 -2.57
C PHE A 285 5.16 -25.31 -1.52
N GLY A 286 4.74 -25.54 -0.26
CA GLY A 286 5.66 -25.92 0.82
C GLY A 286 6.30 -27.30 0.64
N ALA A 287 7.50 -27.51 1.19
CA ALA A 287 8.17 -28.81 1.18
C ALA A 287 7.31 -29.89 1.84
N ALA A 288 7.29 -31.10 1.28
CA ALA A 288 6.43 -32.18 1.80
C ALA A 288 6.95 -32.75 3.13
N LYS A 289 8.25 -32.63 3.38
CA LYS A 289 8.93 -33.04 4.59
C LYS A 289 9.97 -31.98 4.96
N THR A 290 10.04 -31.64 6.23
CA THR A 290 11.00 -30.69 6.83
C THR A 290 11.48 -31.24 8.17
N SER A 291 12.61 -30.73 8.68
CA SER A 291 13.15 -31.13 10.00
C SER A 291 12.15 -30.81 11.14
N LEU A 292 11.39 -29.74 10.96
CA LEU A 292 10.30 -29.29 11.81
C LEU A 292 9.02 -29.94 11.28
N GLY A 293 8.42 -30.86 12.05
CA GLY A 293 7.28 -31.68 11.62
C GLY A 293 6.06 -30.87 11.12
N PRO A 294 4.96 -31.54 10.72
CA PRO A 294 3.83 -30.90 10.02
C PRO A 294 3.01 -29.91 10.86
N ASP A 295 3.32 -29.72 12.14
CA ASP A 295 2.57 -28.85 13.04
C ASP A 295 2.99 -27.38 12.89
N SER A 296 2.19 -26.64 12.09
CA SER A 296 2.39 -25.23 11.82
C SER A 296 2.40 -24.34 13.08
N LYS A 297 1.66 -24.71 14.15
CA LYS A 297 1.63 -23.89 15.38
C LYS A 297 2.95 -24.02 16.13
N LYS A 298 3.46 -25.23 16.24
CA LYS A 298 4.74 -25.50 16.89
C LYS A 298 5.89 -24.83 16.13
N ARG A 299 5.89 -24.92 14.80
CA ARG A 299 6.87 -24.19 13.95
C ARG A 299 6.84 -22.68 14.22
N GLN A 300 5.65 -22.08 14.30
CA GLN A 300 5.53 -20.65 14.58
C GLN A 300 6.06 -20.28 15.96
N GLN A 301 5.79 -21.11 16.97
CA GLN A 301 6.33 -20.92 18.32
C GLN A 301 7.86 -21.00 18.33
N GLU A 302 8.44 -21.99 17.64
CA GLU A 302 9.91 -22.11 17.53
C GLU A 302 10.54 -20.93 16.78
N ILE A 303 9.86 -20.35 15.78
CA ILE A 303 10.30 -19.11 15.13
C ILE A 303 10.26 -17.93 16.10
N GLU A 304 9.20 -17.77 16.89
CA GLU A 304 9.10 -16.70 17.88
C GLU A 304 10.17 -16.86 18.98
N ASP A 305 10.29 -18.06 19.56
CA ASP A 305 11.29 -18.39 20.59
C ASP A 305 12.73 -18.21 20.11
N TRP A 306 12.99 -18.40 18.81
CA TRP A 306 14.30 -18.17 18.21
C TRP A 306 14.51 -16.72 17.79
N SER A 307 13.45 -15.97 17.54
CA SER A 307 13.53 -14.52 17.28
C SER A 307 13.81 -13.72 18.54
N ASP A 308 13.43 -14.23 19.73
CA ASP A 308 13.69 -13.58 21.01
C ASP A 308 15.18 -13.57 21.43
N ASP A 309 16.01 -14.45 20.86
CA ASP A 309 17.47 -14.47 21.09
C ASP A 309 18.24 -14.73 19.80
N ILE A 310 18.77 -13.65 19.20
CA ILE A 310 19.49 -13.70 17.93
C ILE A 310 20.78 -14.52 17.97
N TYR A 311 21.41 -14.66 19.15
CA TYR A 311 22.67 -15.41 19.30
C TYR A 311 22.46 -16.88 19.62
N ARG A 312 21.21 -17.31 19.81
CA ARG A 312 20.86 -18.71 20.08
C ARG A 312 21.14 -19.59 18.85
N ALA A 313 21.76 -20.74 19.08
CA ALA A 313 21.93 -21.76 18.04
C ALA A 313 20.58 -22.21 17.43
N PRO A 314 20.56 -22.66 16.16
CA PRO A 314 19.31 -23.06 15.50
C PRO A 314 18.62 -24.24 16.21
N PRO A 315 17.27 -24.29 16.21
CA PRO A 315 16.49 -25.41 16.73
C PRO A 315 16.84 -26.72 15.99
N LYS A 316 16.54 -27.86 16.64
CA LYS A 316 17.04 -29.21 16.31
C LYS A 316 17.05 -29.52 14.80
N LEU A 317 18.25 -29.53 14.22
CA LEU A 317 18.54 -30.15 12.92
C LEU A 317 18.43 -31.67 13.08
N VAL A 318 17.29 -32.24 12.69
CA VAL A 318 17.20 -33.70 12.49
C VAL A 318 17.76 -33.95 11.09
N ASN A 319 18.87 -34.68 10.98
CA ASN A 319 19.44 -35.05 9.68
C ASN A 319 18.40 -35.83 8.88
N ALA A 320 17.71 -35.15 7.96
CA ALA A 320 16.64 -35.74 7.16
C ALA A 320 17.13 -36.89 6.24
N GLY A 321 18.46 -37.01 6.05
CA GLY A 321 19.08 -38.02 5.20
C GLY A 321 19.46 -39.34 5.89
N THR A 322 19.90 -39.33 7.16
CA THR A 322 20.61 -40.50 7.74
C THR A 322 19.72 -41.45 8.53
N ASP A 323 18.71 -40.96 9.25
CA ASP A 323 17.80 -41.80 10.07
C ASP A 323 16.52 -42.24 9.34
N MET A 324 16.26 -41.72 8.14
CA MET A 324 14.99 -41.96 7.43
C MET A 324 15.05 -43.08 6.38
N SER A 325 16.26 -43.59 6.08
CA SER A 325 16.46 -44.68 5.12
C SER A 325 15.83 -46.01 5.60
N GLU A 326 15.76 -46.26 6.91
CA GLU A 326 15.21 -47.52 7.43
C GLU A 326 13.68 -47.68 7.28
N ARG A 327 12.93 -46.59 7.05
CA ARG A 327 11.45 -46.64 7.01
C ARG A 327 10.82 -46.52 5.62
N ALA A 328 11.61 -46.31 4.56
CA ALA A 328 11.09 -46.01 3.23
C ALA A 328 10.94 -47.23 2.28
N SER A 329 11.13 -48.46 2.78
CA SER A 329 10.82 -49.68 2.02
C SER A 329 9.43 -50.20 2.40
N LYS A 330 8.39 -49.69 1.71
CA LYS A 330 7.09 -50.35 1.41
C LYS A 330 6.00 -49.31 1.17
N ARG A 331 5.85 -48.86 -0.08
CA ARG A 331 4.55 -48.59 -0.72
C ARG A 331 4.80 -48.23 -2.20
N GLY A 332 4.71 -49.24 -3.06
CA GLY A 332 4.65 -49.03 -4.51
C GLY A 332 3.27 -48.48 -4.89
N SER A 333 3.25 -47.34 -5.57
CA SER A 333 2.05 -46.81 -6.22
C SER A 333 2.01 -47.29 -7.67
N PHE A 334 0.84 -47.71 -8.14
CA PHE A 334 0.61 -48.52 -9.34
C PHE A 334 0.20 -47.72 -10.59
N LEU A 335 0.43 -46.40 -10.64
CA LEU A 335 0.04 -45.58 -11.81
C LEU A 335 1.13 -44.56 -12.18
N PRO A 336 1.51 -44.45 -13.48
CA PRO A 336 2.51 -43.49 -13.93
C PRO A 336 1.91 -42.10 -14.08
N THR A 337 2.49 -41.11 -13.41
CA THR A 337 2.20 -39.69 -13.59
C THR A 337 3.38 -38.99 -14.27
N THR A 338 3.37 -38.88 -15.59
CA THR A 338 4.34 -38.05 -16.33
C THR A 338 3.58 -37.07 -17.22
N SER A 339 3.71 -35.77 -16.96
CA SER A 339 3.34 -34.70 -17.90
C SER A 339 4.50 -34.42 -18.86
N ARG A 340 4.21 -33.85 -20.04
CA ARG A 340 5.13 -33.71 -21.18
C ARG A 340 6.00 -32.44 -21.16
N PHE A 341 6.32 -31.89 -19.99
CA PHE A 341 7.19 -30.70 -19.87
C PHE A 341 8.20 -30.83 -18.73
N SER A 342 8.95 -31.92 -18.69
CA SER A 342 10.03 -32.15 -17.73
C SER A 342 11.40 -32.18 -18.42
N SER A 343 12.26 -31.23 -18.04
CA SER A 343 13.73 -31.29 -17.88
C SER A 343 14.62 -31.89 -19.00
N PRO A 344 15.79 -31.27 -19.30
CA PRO A 344 16.81 -31.87 -20.18
C PRO A 344 17.37 -33.21 -19.68
N TYR A 345 17.06 -33.64 -18.45
CA TYR A 345 17.53 -34.91 -17.86
C TYR A 345 16.72 -36.15 -18.25
N VAL A 346 15.79 -36.07 -19.22
CA VAL A 346 15.05 -37.23 -19.73
C VAL A 346 15.39 -37.51 -21.20
N VAL A 347 16.63 -37.26 -21.61
CA VAL A 347 17.16 -37.79 -22.88
C VAL A 347 18.05 -39.00 -22.60
N ASP A 348 17.67 -40.08 -23.26
CA ASP A 348 18.31 -41.38 -23.39
C ASP A 348 18.08 -42.43 -22.28
N ARG A 349 16.85 -42.96 -22.28
CA ARG A 349 16.53 -44.25 -21.66
C ARG A 349 16.49 -45.37 -22.71
N SER A 350 17.51 -45.49 -23.56
CA SER A 350 17.65 -46.66 -24.43
C SER A 350 19.07 -46.89 -24.99
N SER A 351 20.09 -46.90 -24.14
CA SER A 351 21.32 -47.64 -24.47
C SER A 351 22.08 -48.03 -23.20
N LYS A 352 22.58 -49.27 -23.16
CA LYS A 352 23.45 -49.75 -22.07
C LYS A 352 24.80 -49.04 -22.16
N PHE A 353 24.91 -47.84 -21.61
CA PHE A 353 26.19 -47.21 -21.31
C PHE A 353 26.39 -47.14 -19.79
N ARG A 354 27.59 -47.53 -19.33
CA ARG A 354 27.98 -47.41 -17.92
C ARG A 354 27.94 -45.94 -17.50
N PRO A 355 27.37 -45.58 -16.34
CA PRO A 355 27.41 -44.21 -15.85
C PRO A 355 28.87 -43.78 -15.60
N PRO A 356 29.20 -42.48 -15.76
CA PRO A 356 30.50 -41.95 -15.35
C PRO A 356 30.71 -42.20 -13.84
N PRO A 357 31.95 -42.38 -13.37
CA PRO A 357 32.19 -42.80 -12.00
C PRO A 357 31.71 -41.74 -11.00
N MET A 358 30.61 -42.06 -10.31
CA MET A 358 30.17 -41.37 -9.11
C MET A 358 31.06 -41.82 -7.94
N THR A 359 31.64 -40.88 -7.20
CA THR A 359 32.56 -41.15 -6.08
C THR A 359 31.86 -41.63 -4.79
N MET A 360 30.54 -41.79 -4.80
CA MET A 360 29.77 -42.32 -3.66
C MET A 360 29.69 -43.86 -3.62
N ALA A 361 30.57 -44.56 -4.34
CA ALA A 361 30.81 -45.98 -4.10
C ALA A 361 31.94 -46.15 -3.06
N ASN A 362 31.52 -46.14 -1.79
CA ASN A 362 32.20 -46.81 -0.68
C ASN A 362 33.52 -46.17 -0.16
N GLN A 363 33.41 -45.10 0.63
CA GLN A 363 34.39 -44.85 1.70
C GLN A 363 33.65 -44.67 3.03
N GLY A 364 33.80 -45.67 3.90
CA GLY A 364 33.32 -45.64 5.28
C GLY A 364 33.96 -44.48 6.03
N SER A 365 33.12 -43.66 6.65
CA SER A 365 33.50 -42.45 7.37
C SER A 365 34.17 -42.80 8.71
N THR A 366 35.50 -42.90 8.73
CA THR A 366 36.30 -42.68 9.94
C THR A 366 37.64 -42.05 9.58
N ALA A 367 37.66 -40.73 9.36
CA ALA A 367 38.90 -39.96 9.39
C ALA A 367 38.82 -38.97 10.55
N ARG A 368 39.51 -39.33 11.65
CA ARG A 368 39.74 -38.48 12.81
C ARG A 368 40.75 -37.39 12.45
N LEU A 369 40.52 -36.20 12.99
CA LEU A 369 41.48 -35.09 13.09
C LEU A 369 42.83 -35.55 13.66
N LEU A 370 43.90 -35.49 12.87
CA LEU A 370 45.29 -35.45 13.36
C LEU A 370 46.16 -34.60 12.43
N SER A 371 46.93 -33.71 13.05
CA SER A 371 48.00 -32.88 12.48
C SER A 371 49.29 -33.69 12.35
N SER A 372 50.03 -33.53 11.24
CA SER A 372 51.47 -33.18 11.21
C SER A 372 52.13 -33.50 9.85
N SER A 373 52.91 -32.52 9.38
CA SER A 373 54.08 -32.57 8.49
C SER A 373 54.35 -33.85 7.68
N GLN A 374 54.39 -33.75 6.35
CA GLN A 374 55.50 -34.28 5.54
C GLN A 374 55.69 -33.48 4.25
N THR A 375 56.94 -33.10 4.04
CA THR A 375 57.56 -32.43 2.91
C THR A 375 57.68 -33.38 1.72
N TYR A 376 57.23 -32.97 0.54
CA TYR A 376 57.84 -33.42 -0.72
C TYR A 376 57.77 -32.27 -1.74
N GLY A 377 58.96 -31.78 -2.11
CA GLY A 377 59.12 -30.76 -3.12
C GLY A 377 59.17 -31.37 -4.52
N GLN A 378 58.61 -30.66 -5.48
CA GLN A 378 59.11 -30.72 -6.85
C GLN A 378 58.91 -29.37 -7.54
N ALA A 379 60.00 -28.94 -8.16
CA ALA A 379 60.20 -27.63 -8.74
C ALA A 379 59.67 -27.57 -10.19
N ASN A 380 58.99 -26.45 -10.51
CA ASN A 380 59.30 -25.55 -11.62
C ASN A 380 59.31 -26.10 -13.07
N ARG A 381 58.41 -25.62 -13.93
CA ARG A 381 58.71 -24.74 -15.09
C ARG A 381 57.53 -24.54 -16.04
N SER A 382 57.33 -23.28 -16.40
CA SER A 382 56.52 -22.75 -17.50
C SER A 382 57.20 -22.94 -18.85
N GLU A 383 56.46 -23.35 -19.88
CA GLU A 383 56.79 -23.04 -21.29
C GLU A 383 55.52 -23.11 -22.16
N GLY A 384 55.25 -22.01 -22.86
CA GLY A 384 54.15 -21.90 -23.82
C GLY A 384 54.55 -22.41 -25.19
N THR A 385 53.56 -22.82 -25.98
CA THR A 385 53.72 -23.07 -27.43
C THR A 385 52.43 -22.75 -28.18
N LEU A 386 52.52 -21.73 -29.04
CA LEU A 386 51.69 -21.60 -30.24
C LEU A 386 52.02 -22.73 -31.24
N PRO A 387 51.10 -23.02 -32.17
CA PRO A 387 51.54 -23.23 -33.55
C PRO A 387 50.73 -22.42 -34.58
N SER A 388 51.48 -21.82 -35.50
CA SER A 388 51.05 -21.26 -36.77
C SER A 388 51.05 -22.37 -37.83
N TYR A 389 50.07 -22.40 -38.75
CA TYR A 389 50.29 -22.89 -40.11
C TYR A 389 49.44 -22.11 -41.13
N LEU A 390 50.05 -21.96 -42.31
CA LEU A 390 49.77 -21.05 -43.41
C LEU A 390 48.89 -21.73 -44.49
N ASP A 391 47.83 -21.02 -44.89
CA ASP A 391 47.26 -20.76 -46.23
C ASP A 391 47.13 -21.88 -47.31
N SER A 392 45.89 -22.05 -47.82
CA SER A 392 45.61 -21.86 -49.26
C SER A 392 44.11 -21.61 -49.57
N GLN A 393 43.85 -20.42 -50.12
CA GLN A 393 42.84 -20.03 -51.13
C GLN A 393 41.31 -20.06 -50.82
N GLY A 394 40.70 -18.85 -50.82
CA GLY A 394 39.33 -18.61 -51.32
C GLY A 394 38.38 -17.76 -50.44
N LEU A 395 38.32 -16.44 -50.65
CA LEU A 395 37.33 -15.47 -50.09
C LEU A 395 35.93 -15.58 -50.79
N PRO A 396 34.87 -14.84 -50.37
CA PRO A 396 34.22 -14.79 -49.05
C PRO A 396 32.66 -14.77 -49.17
N THR A 397 31.88 -15.33 -48.22
CA THR A 397 30.48 -14.89 -48.05
C THR A 397 29.98 -15.02 -46.61
N SER A 398 29.38 -13.91 -46.18
CA SER A 398 28.63 -13.66 -44.96
C SER A 398 27.38 -14.55 -44.79
N ASP A 399 26.90 -14.60 -43.55
CA ASP A 399 25.53 -14.91 -43.09
C ASP A 399 25.22 -16.34 -42.63
N SER A 400 25.54 -16.55 -41.35
CA SER A 400 24.61 -16.92 -40.27
C SER A 400 23.32 -17.65 -40.67
N ARG A 401 23.31 -18.96 -40.40
CA ARG A 401 22.12 -19.82 -40.47
C ARG A 401 21.36 -19.84 -39.16
N ALA A 402 20.07 -19.58 -39.27
CA ALA A 402 19.07 -19.98 -38.31
C ALA A 402 18.70 -21.47 -38.47
N SER A 403 18.39 -22.08 -37.32
CA SER A 403 17.41 -23.15 -37.08
C SER A 403 17.72 -24.62 -37.41
N LEU A 404 17.56 -25.43 -36.34
CA LEU A 404 16.85 -26.71 -36.27
C LEU A 404 17.35 -27.88 -37.14
N MET A 405 17.87 -28.94 -36.50
CA MET A 405 17.73 -30.31 -37.01
C MET A 405 17.55 -31.34 -35.88
N LEU A 406 16.41 -32.02 -35.96
CA LEU A 406 16.03 -33.30 -35.36
C LEU A 406 16.69 -34.41 -36.19
N SER A 407 17.33 -35.41 -35.57
CA SER A 407 17.97 -36.54 -36.28
C SER A 407 17.26 -37.86 -35.99
N GLN A 408 16.87 -38.57 -37.06
CA GLN A 408 16.38 -39.94 -37.03
C GLN A 408 17.16 -40.78 -38.05
N GLY A 409 17.89 -41.77 -37.53
CA GLY A 409 18.18 -43.09 -38.12
C GLY A 409 19.11 -43.18 -39.34
N THR A 410 20.29 -43.81 -39.20
CA THR A 410 20.54 -45.25 -39.43
C THR A 410 22.04 -45.56 -39.57
N ASP A 411 22.63 -46.20 -38.55
CA ASP A 411 23.37 -47.49 -38.59
C ASP A 411 24.63 -47.70 -39.49
N PRO A 412 25.50 -48.69 -39.18
CA PRO A 412 26.74 -48.47 -38.42
C PRO A 412 28.00 -48.99 -39.12
N LYS A 413 29.17 -48.41 -38.80
CA LYS A 413 30.51 -49.01 -38.98
C LYS A 413 31.54 -48.09 -38.32
N TYR A 414 32.04 -48.45 -37.15
CA TYR A 414 33.47 -48.58 -36.81
C TYR A 414 33.62 -48.88 -35.32
N THR A 415 34.27 -50.00 -35.07
CA THR A 415 34.63 -50.57 -33.77
C THR A 415 35.84 -49.85 -33.18
N SER A 416 35.80 -49.65 -31.86
CA SER A 416 36.92 -49.77 -30.89
C SER A 416 38.35 -49.47 -31.40
N ALA A 417 38.84 -48.29 -31.05
CA ALA A 417 40.23 -48.11 -30.65
C ALA A 417 40.22 -47.44 -29.27
N THR A 418 40.25 -48.28 -28.24
CA THR A 418 40.86 -47.97 -26.95
C THR A 418 42.30 -47.55 -27.21
N GLY A 419 42.53 -46.24 -27.31
CA GLY A 419 43.85 -45.66 -27.13
C GLY A 419 44.13 -45.66 -25.62
N GLU A 420 45.02 -46.55 -25.19
CA GLU A 420 45.77 -46.40 -23.96
C GLU A 420 46.56 -45.09 -24.04
N SER A 421 45.95 -44.02 -23.55
CA SER A 421 46.68 -42.92 -22.95
C SER A 421 45.99 -42.66 -21.63
N ASP A 422 46.70 -42.87 -20.53
CA ASP A 422 46.40 -42.30 -19.22
C ASP A 422 46.35 -40.76 -19.36
N GLY A 423 45.27 -40.27 -19.96
CA GLY A 423 44.93 -38.86 -19.99
C GLY A 423 44.46 -38.51 -18.60
N LEU A 424 45.20 -37.62 -17.94
CA LEU A 424 44.78 -36.97 -16.70
C LEU A 424 43.31 -36.54 -16.87
N GLY A 425 42.40 -37.18 -16.13
CA GLY A 425 41.12 -36.57 -15.80
C GLY A 425 41.35 -35.27 -15.00
N PRO A 426 40.32 -34.64 -14.42
CA PRO A 426 40.46 -33.45 -13.59
C PRO A 426 41.15 -33.73 -12.23
N GLN A 427 42.09 -34.68 -12.17
CA GLN A 427 42.95 -34.92 -11.03
C GLN A 427 43.86 -33.70 -10.85
N GLY A 428 43.54 -32.88 -9.85
CA GLY A 428 44.32 -31.70 -9.47
C GLY A 428 43.64 -30.35 -9.74
N PHE A 429 42.54 -30.29 -10.52
CA PHE A 429 41.79 -29.03 -10.70
C PHE A 429 40.73 -28.85 -9.62
N ILE A 430 39.99 -29.91 -9.31
CA ILE A 430 38.93 -29.89 -8.29
C ILE A 430 39.58 -30.01 -6.91
N HIS A 431 39.16 -29.17 -5.97
CA HIS A 431 39.68 -29.18 -4.61
C HIS A 431 39.34 -30.50 -3.89
N GLU A 432 40.28 -31.06 -3.13
CA GLU A 432 40.10 -32.38 -2.47
C GLU A 432 38.92 -32.39 -1.47
N ALA A 433 38.71 -31.27 -0.79
CA ALA A 433 37.63 -31.11 0.19
C ALA A 433 36.22 -30.87 -0.40
N VAL A 434 36.00 -31.07 -1.70
CA VAL A 434 34.68 -30.88 -2.33
C VAL A 434 33.63 -31.83 -1.72
N VAL A 435 32.43 -31.29 -1.48
CA VAL A 435 31.30 -32.07 -0.97
C VAL A 435 30.76 -32.97 -2.08
N PRO A 436 30.71 -34.30 -1.90
CA PRO A 436 30.20 -35.22 -2.91
C PRO A 436 28.74 -34.94 -3.27
N GLN A 437 28.41 -35.12 -4.55
CA GLN A 437 27.04 -34.95 -5.02
C GLN A 437 26.20 -36.21 -4.75
N PRO A 438 24.99 -36.07 -4.19
CA PRO A 438 24.05 -37.16 -4.06
C PRO A 438 23.54 -37.59 -5.45
N PRO A 439 23.04 -38.83 -5.60
CA PRO A 439 22.48 -39.27 -6.86
C PRO A 439 21.18 -38.51 -7.20
N PRO A 440 20.84 -38.32 -8.50
CA PRO A 440 19.68 -37.50 -8.91
C PRO A 440 18.32 -37.97 -8.36
N GLU A 441 18.18 -39.25 -8.04
CA GLU A 441 16.98 -39.81 -7.41
C GLU A 441 16.81 -39.46 -5.92
N TRP A 442 17.83 -38.87 -5.29
CA TRP A 442 17.78 -38.51 -3.87
C TRP A 442 16.95 -37.24 -3.65
N GLN A 443 15.71 -37.43 -3.19
CA GLN A 443 14.73 -36.37 -2.95
C GLN A 443 14.34 -36.29 -1.46
N PRO A 444 15.19 -35.74 -0.59
CA PRO A 444 14.97 -35.78 0.87
C PRO A 444 13.68 -35.07 1.32
N PHE A 445 13.26 -34.03 0.58
CA PHE A 445 12.10 -33.20 0.93
C PHE A 445 10.86 -33.46 0.04
N GLY A 446 10.91 -34.48 -0.81
CA GLY A 446 9.84 -34.81 -1.77
C GLY A 446 9.83 -33.98 -3.05
N TYR A 447 10.97 -33.38 -3.40
CA TYR A 447 11.23 -32.69 -4.67
C TYR A 447 12.72 -32.86 -5.06
N PRO A 448 13.09 -32.78 -6.36
CA PRO A 448 14.48 -32.83 -6.80
C PRO A 448 15.25 -31.59 -6.33
N LEU A 449 16.48 -31.77 -5.86
CA LEU A 449 17.31 -30.66 -5.41
C LEU A 449 17.72 -29.77 -6.60
N ALA A 450 17.73 -28.46 -6.38
CA ALA A 450 18.25 -27.45 -7.30
C ALA A 450 19.46 -26.74 -6.67
N HIS A 451 20.53 -26.54 -7.44
CA HIS A 451 21.71 -25.83 -6.93
C HIS A 451 21.38 -24.37 -6.68
N THR A 452 21.71 -23.91 -5.47
CA THR A 452 21.35 -22.57 -4.98
C THR A 452 22.59 -21.77 -4.58
N ILE A 453 22.70 -20.54 -5.07
CA ILE A 453 23.68 -19.55 -4.62
C ILE A 453 23.05 -18.73 -3.50
N CYS A 454 23.64 -18.77 -2.31
CA CYS A 454 23.30 -17.90 -1.20
C CYS A 454 24.16 -16.63 -1.29
N LEU A 455 23.63 -15.62 -1.98
CA LEU A 455 24.28 -14.32 -2.16
C LEU A 455 24.13 -13.47 -0.89
N VAL A 456 25.26 -13.08 -0.31
CA VAL A 456 25.36 -12.15 0.81
C VAL A 456 26.10 -10.89 0.34
N THR A 457 25.41 -9.74 0.30
CA THR A 457 26.10 -8.47 0.00
C THR A 457 26.51 -7.77 1.29
N ALA A 458 27.78 -7.40 1.38
CA ALA A 458 28.35 -6.74 2.55
C ALA A 458 28.95 -5.38 2.17
N TYR A 459 28.82 -4.38 3.04
CA TYR A 459 29.41 -3.06 2.89
C TYR A 459 30.22 -2.62 4.12
N SER A 460 29.65 -2.69 5.32
CA SER A 460 30.27 -2.16 6.53
C SER A 460 29.92 -2.97 7.79
N GLU A 461 29.58 -4.24 7.59
CA GLU A 461 29.13 -5.14 8.65
C GLU A 461 30.31 -5.62 9.50
N GLY A 462 30.09 -5.69 10.80
CA GLY A 462 31.05 -6.24 11.75
C GLY A 462 31.10 -7.78 11.71
N PRO A 463 32.08 -8.37 12.41
CA PRO A 463 32.28 -9.81 12.46
C PRO A 463 31.09 -10.56 13.05
N GLU A 464 30.42 -10.03 14.08
CA GLU A 464 29.27 -10.69 14.70
C GLU A 464 28.06 -10.78 13.77
N GLY A 465 27.75 -9.69 13.05
CA GLY A 465 26.63 -9.63 12.11
C GLY A 465 26.84 -10.60 10.95
N MET A 466 28.01 -10.53 10.32
CA MET A 466 28.36 -11.42 9.21
C MET A 466 28.38 -12.89 9.66
N ARG A 467 28.98 -13.19 10.83
CA ARG A 467 29.01 -14.54 11.41
C ARG A 467 27.61 -15.10 11.62
N THR A 468 26.71 -14.31 12.21
CA THR A 468 25.32 -14.71 12.48
C THR A 468 24.61 -15.11 11.19
N THR A 469 24.76 -14.31 10.14
CA THR A 469 24.19 -14.59 8.82
C THR A 469 24.78 -15.86 8.22
N LEU A 470 26.10 -15.97 8.14
CA LEU A 470 26.78 -17.10 7.49
C LEU A 470 26.57 -18.42 8.23
N ASP A 471 26.63 -18.43 9.56
CA ASP A 471 26.31 -19.60 10.38
C ASP A 471 24.87 -20.06 10.10
N SER A 472 23.92 -19.13 10.00
CA SER A 472 22.52 -19.46 9.71
C SER A 472 22.32 -20.02 8.30
N VAL A 473 23.02 -19.49 7.28
CA VAL A 473 23.02 -20.04 5.92
C VAL A 473 23.60 -21.45 5.89
N ALA A 474 24.76 -21.62 6.53
CA ALA A 474 25.50 -22.88 6.53
C ALA A 474 24.73 -24.00 7.25
N THR A 475 24.02 -23.66 8.32
CA THR A 475 23.22 -24.60 9.13
C THR A 475 21.77 -24.78 8.68
N THR A 476 21.38 -24.28 7.49
CA THR A 476 20.08 -24.60 6.89
C THR A 476 19.91 -26.10 6.61
N ASP A 477 18.67 -26.60 6.63
CA ASP A 477 18.31 -27.99 6.34
C ASP A 477 18.73 -28.43 4.92
N TYR A 478 18.86 -27.48 4.00
CA TYR A 478 19.11 -27.76 2.60
C TYR A 478 20.54 -28.30 2.39
N PRO A 479 20.77 -29.35 1.57
CA PRO A 479 22.06 -30.03 1.46
C PRO A 479 23.22 -29.15 0.97
N ASN A 480 24.40 -29.25 1.61
CA ASN A 480 25.57 -28.44 1.21
C ASN A 480 26.17 -28.82 -0.14
N SER A 481 25.85 -30.00 -0.67
CA SER A 481 26.17 -30.36 -2.05
C SER A 481 25.47 -29.42 -3.06
N HIS A 482 24.36 -28.80 -2.67
CA HIS A 482 23.54 -27.94 -3.51
C HIS A 482 23.51 -26.48 -3.02
N LYS A 483 24.41 -26.09 -2.10
CA LYS A 483 24.53 -24.71 -1.59
C LYS A 483 25.92 -24.16 -1.86
N LEU A 484 25.98 -22.93 -2.36
CA LEU A 484 27.19 -22.12 -2.44
C LEU A 484 26.97 -20.81 -1.71
N ILE A 485 27.82 -20.47 -0.75
CA ILE A 485 27.82 -19.14 -0.14
C ILE A 485 28.63 -18.21 -1.05
N MET A 486 28.03 -17.14 -1.53
CA MET A 486 28.74 -16.11 -2.29
C MET A 486 28.63 -14.77 -1.57
N ILE A 487 29.76 -14.23 -1.09
CA ILE A 487 29.80 -12.93 -0.45
C ILE A 487 30.35 -11.91 -1.43
N ILE A 488 29.70 -10.75 -1.56
CA ILE A 488 30.22 -9.62 -2.34
C ILE A 488 30.42 -8.42 -1.43
N CYS A 489 31.68 -8.09 -1.15
CA CYS A 489 32.07 -6.93 -0.35
C CYS A 489 32.17 -5.68 -1.23
N ASP A 490 31.34 -4.67 -0.95
CA ASP A 490 31.22 -3.43 -1.71
C ASP A 490 32.26 -2.38 -1.33
N GLY A 491 33.52 -2.68 -1.64
CA GLY A 491 34.66 -1.82 -1.38
C GLY A 491 35.51 -2.27 -0.19
N LEU A 492 36.67 -1.64 -0.04
CA LEU A 492 37.57 -1.84 1.09
C LEU A 492 37.14 -0.92 2.26
N ILE A 493 36.05 -1.29 2.91
CA ILE A 493 35.34 -0.43 3.87
C ILE A 493 35.42 -1.01 5.27
N LYS A 494 35.73 -0.15 6.23
CA LYS A 494 35.80 -0.45 7.65
C LYS A 494 34.57 0.12 8.37
N GLY A 495 33.86 -0.74 9.11
CA GLY A 495 32.70 -0.37 9.91
C GLY A 495 33.06 0.60 11.04
N LYS A 496 32.08 1.39 11.52
CA LYS A 496 32.30 2.32 12.62
C LYS A 496 32.45 1.54 13.93
N GLY A 497 33.64 1.62 14.53
CA GLY A 497 33.95 0.91 15.79
C GLY A 497 34.57 -0.47 15.59
N GLU A 498 34.70 -0.93 14.34
CA GLU A 498 35.37 -2.20 14.01
C GLU A 498 36.88 -2.01 13.90
N GLU A 499 37.66 -3.06 14.13
CA GLU A 499 39.11 -3.06 13.92
C GLU A 499 39.50 -3.51 12.50
N LEU A 500 38.75 -4.47 11.96
CA LEU A 500 38.95 -5.05 10.63
C LEU A 500 38.02 -4.41 9.59
N SER A 501 38.44 -4.43 8.34
CA SER A 501 37.58 -4.09 7.20
C SER A 501 36.63 -5.24 6.87
N THR A 502 35.50 -4.93 6.25
CA THR A 502 34.48 -5.90 5.87
C THR A 502 35.02 -7.06 5.01
N PRO A 503 35.92 -6.82 4.02
CA PRO A 503 36.58 -7.91 3.31
C PRO A 503 37.49 -8.77 4.18
N GLU A 504 38.25 -8.19 5.11
CA GLU A 504 39.11 -8.94 6.04
C GLU A 504 38.27 -9.82 6.96
N VAL A 505 37.12 -9.32 7.42
CA VAL A 505 36.14 -10.10 8.18
C VAL A 505 35.66 -11.29 7.35
N ALA A 506 35.24 -11.09 6.09
CA ALA A 506 34.77 -12.18 5.23
C ALA A 506 35.86 -13.23 4.97
N LEU A 507 37.11 -12.81 4.74
CA LEU A 507 38.25 -13.69 4.52
C LEU A 507 38.64 -14.47 5.79
N ALA A 508 38.52 -13.86 6.97
CA ALA A 508 38.73 -14.55 8.25
C ALA A 508 37.68 -15.62 8.56
N MET A 509 36.57 -15.68 7.80
CA MET A 509 35.56 -16.73 7.87
C MET A 509 35.71 -17.78 6.76
N MET A 510 36.86 -17.79 6.08
CA MET A 510 37.21 -18.80 5.07
C MET A 510 38.35 -19.68 5.55
N ARG A 511 38.35 -20.92 5.07
CA ARG A 511 39.45 -21.88 5.17
C ARG A 511 39.59 -22.67 3.89
N ASP A 512 40.64 -23.48 3.79
CA ASP A 512 40.87 -24.41 2.68
C ASP A 512 40.75 -23.68 1.32
N HIS A 513 41.53 -22.59 1.17
CA HIS A 513 41.49 -21.75 -0.02
C HIS A 513 42.01 -22.50 -1.25
N ALA A 514 41.33 -22.33 -2.39
CA ALA A 514 41.78 -22.91 -3.66
C ALA A 514 43.04 -22.20 -4.23
N ILE A 515 43.18 -20.91 -3.94
CA ILE A 515 44.36 -20.09 -4.21
C ILE A 515 44.68 -19.34 -2.93
N LEU A 516 45.94 -19.28 -2.53
CA LEU A 516 46.33 -18.59 -1.30
C LEU A 516 45.92 -17.11 -1.37
N PRO A 517 45.39 -16.51 -0.28
CA PRO A 517 44.87 -15.14 -0.30
C PRO A 517 45.86 -14.08 -0.83
N ASP A 518 47.16 -14.28 -0.60
CA ASP A 518 48.23 -13.37 -1.04
C ASP A 518 48.52 -13.44 -2.55
N GLU A 519 48.16 -14.55 -3.20
CA GLU A 519 48.36 -14.79 -4.64
C GLU A 519 47.17 -14.33 -5.48
N VAL A 520 46.06 -13.90 -4.86
CA VAL A 520 44.85 -13.48 -5.55
C VAL A 520 45.03 -12.12 -6.22
N GLN A 521 44.86 -12.12 -7.55
CA GLN A 521 44.97 -10.94 -8.40
C GLN A 521 43.63 -10.18 -8.49
N ALA A 522 43.72 -8.89 -8.78
CA ALA A 522 42.55 -8.04 -9.00
C ALA A 522 42.26 -7.95 -10.51
N PHE A 523 41.00 -8.20 -10.89
CA PHE A 523 40.55 -8.16 -12.28
C PHE A 523 39.61 -6.99 -12.51
N SER A 524 39.69 -6.40 -13.71
CA SER A 524 38.87 -5.25 -14.09
C SER A 524 37.45 -5.66 -14.48
N TYR A 525 36.47 -4.85 -14.10
CA TYR A 525 35.09 -4.96 -14.57
C TYR A 525 34.44 -3.58 -14.75
N VAL A 526 33.31 -3.59 -15.47
CA VAL A 526 32.52 -2.38 -15.74
C VAL A 526 31.44 -2.24 -14.66
N ALA A 527 31.60 -1.23 -13.81
CA ALA A 527 30.68 -0.93 -12.72
C ALA A 527 29.51 -0.03 -13.14
N VAL A 528 28.42 -0.08 -12.37
CA VAL A 528 27.23 0.79 -12.53
C VAL A 528 27.50 2.16 -11.91
N ALA A 529 28.41 2.91 -12.52
CA ALA A 529 28.76 4.27 -12.11
C ALA A 529 29.11 5.15 -13.32
N SER A 530 29.17 6.46 -13.10
CA SER A 530 29.46 7.46 -14.13
C SER A 530 30.91 7.94 -14.08
N GLY A 531 31.44 8.37 -15.23
CA GLY A 531 32.80 8.91 -15.34
C GLY A 531 33.87 7.86 -15.07
N SER A 532 34.97 8.27 -14.42
CA SER A 532 36.10 7.38 -14.08
C SER A 532 35.71 6.25 -13.14
N LYS A 533 34.65 6.41 -12.33
CA LYS A 533 34.16 5.37 -11.42
C LYS A 533 33.54 4.16 -12.14
N ARG A 534 33.29 4.26 -13.46
CA ARG A 534 32.77 3.16 -14.27
C ARG A 534 33.77 2.01 -14.41
N HIS A 535 35.08 2.29 -14.31
CA HIS A 535 36.10 1.26 -14.19
C HIS A 535 36.29 0.91 -12.72
N ASN A 536 36.18 -0.37 -12.39
CA ASN A 536 36.43 -0.88 -11.06
C ASN A 536 37.21 -2.21 -11.17
N MET A 537 37.81 -2.65 -10.07
CA MET A 537 38.49 -3.94 -9.98
C MET A 537 37.98 -4.72 -8.79
N ALA A 538 37.98 -6.05 -8.91
CA ALA A 538 37.61 -6.96 -7.84
C ALA A 538 38.54 -8.18 -7.78
N LYS A 539 38.71 -8.71 -6.57
CA LYS A 539 39.47 -9.93 -6.27
C LYS A 539 38.51 -11.07 -5.96
N ILE A 540 38.81 -12.26 -6.47
CA ILE A 540 37.98 -13.46 -6.29
C ILE A 540 38.71 -14.44 -5.38
N TYR A 541 38.11 -14.74 -4.24
CA TYR A 541 38.60 -15.74 -3.29
C TYR A 541 37.63 -16.91 -3.28
N SER A 542 38.18 -18.13 -3.32
CA SER A 542 37.39 -19.37 -3.31
C SER A 542 37.96 -20.32 -2.27
N GLY A 543 37.08 -20.98 -1.52
CA GLY A 543 37.43 -21.92 -0.45
C GLY A 543 36.18 -22.48 0.22
N PHE A 544 36.25 -22.71 1.52
CA PHE A 544 35.16 -23.25 2.33
C PHE A 544 34.88 -22.36 3.53
N TYR A 545 33.63 -22.37 3.99
CA TYR A 545 33.25 -21.63 5.19
C TYR A 545 33.94 -22.21 6.44
N ASP A 546 34.46 -21.31 7.28
CA ASP A 546 35.01 -21.62 8.59
C ASP A 546 34.14 -21.02 9.70
N TYR A 547 33.63 -21.87 10.57
CA TYR A 547 32.84 -21.46 11.75
C TYR A 547 33.73 -20.79 12.81
N GLY A 548 35.04 -21.08 12.80
CA GLY A 548 36.01 -20.63 13.80
C GLY A 548 35.97 -21.43 15.11
N GLU A 549 37.03 -21.29 15.90
CA GLU A 549 37.23 -22.07 17.14
C GLU A 549 36.19 -21.75 18.22
N ASN A 550 35.73 -20.50 18.28
CA ASN A 550 34.78 -20.00 19.29
C ASN A 550 33.33 -19.97 18.77
N SER A 551 33.00 -20.75 17.74
CA SER A 551 31.63 -20.75 17.18
C SER A 551 30.59 -21.19 18.21
N ALA A 552 29.44 -20.52 18.21
CA ALA A 552 28.26 -20.95 18.98
C ALA A 552 27.63 -22.24 18.42
N ILE A 553 28.04 -22.68 17.23
CA ILE A 553 27.54 -23.88 16.58
C ILE A 553 28.35 -25.11 17.03
N PRO A 554 27.70 -26.12 17.64
CA PRO A 554 28.35 -27.38 18.03
C PRO A 554 29.08 -28.05 16.86
N LEU A 555 30.25 -28.63 17.12
CA LEU A 555 31.08 -29.30 16.09
C LEU A 555 30.32 -30.35 15.27
N GLU A 556 29.39 -31.07 15.89
CA GLU A 556 28.52 -32.07 15.24
C GLU A 556 27.56 -31.47 14.19
N LYS A 557 27.26 -30.18 14.29
CA LYS A 557 26.40 -29.43 13.35
C LYS A 557 27.21 -28.60 12.35
N GLN A 558 28.52 -28.51 12.50
CA GLN A 558 29.36 -27.76 11.58
C GLN A 558 29.52 -28.56 10.29
N GLN A 559 28.84 -28.07 9.26
CA GLN A 559 28.87 -28.69 7.94
C GLN A 559 29.83 -27.95 7.02
N ARG A 560 30.52 -28.69 6.15
CA ARG A 560 31.38 -28.10 5.12
C ARG A 560 30.52 -27.48 4.03
N VAL A 561 30.70 -26.18 3.77
CA VAL A 561 29.95 -25.41 2.77
C VAL A 561 30.94 -24.67 1.88
N PRO A 562 30.85 -24.80 0.54
CA PRO A 562 31.71 -24.04 -0.35
C PRO A 562 31.38 -22.54 -0.27
N MET A 563 32.42 -21.71 -0.34
CA MET A 563 32.33 -20.27 -0.17
C MET A 563 33.19 -19.53 -1.19
N MET A 564 32.60 -18.54 -1.84
CA MET A 564 33.29 -17.58 -2.71
C MET A 564 33.12 -16.16 -2.16
N VAL A 565 34.22 -15.41 -2.08
CA VAL A 565 34.20 -13.99 -1.67
C VAL A 565 34.72 -13.13 -2.81
N VAL A 566 33.89 -12.19 -3.25
CA VAL A 566 34.20 -11.17 -4.25
C VAL A 566 34.47 -9.86 -3.53
N VAL A 567 35.71 -9.39 -3.56
CA VAL A 567 36.12 -8.15 -2.90
C VAL A 567 36.33 -7.06 -3.94
N LYS A 568 35.44 -6.06 -3.98
CA LYS A 568 35.68 -4.88 -4.82
C LYS A 568 36.79 -4.03 -4.20
N CYS A 569 37.87 -3.83 -4.93
CA CYS A 569 39.06 -3.13 -4.41
C CYS A 569 39.28 -1.74 -4.99
N GLY A 570 38.60 -1.36 -6.07
CA GLY A 570 38.90 -0.12 -6.77
C GLY A 570 40.08 -0.29 -7.73
N THR A 571 40.25 0.70 -8.62
CA THR A 571 41.48 0.80 -9.41
C THR A 571 42.65 1.24 -8.53
N PRO A 572 43.91 1.06 -8.97
CA PRO A 572 45.08 1.54 -8.23
C PRO A 572 45.01 3.05 -7.88
N ASP A 573 44.40 3.85 -8.76
CA ASP A 573 44.19 5.30 -8.54
C ASP A 573 43.18 5.61 -7.42
N GLU A 574 42.33 4.64 -7.05
CA GLU A 574 41.37 4.78 -5.96
C GLU A 574 41.92 4.32 -4.60
N ALA A 575 43.11 3.70 -4.56
CA ALA A 575 43.65 3.10 -3.33
C ALA A 575 43.82 4.11 -2.18
N SER A 576 44.11 5.38 -2.50
CA SER A 576 44.25 6.47 -1.52
C SER A 576 42.94 7.17 -1.16
N LYS A 577 41.82 6.82 -1.81
CA LYS A 577 40.51 7.43 -1.55
C LYS A 577 39.88 6.80 -0.32
N SER A 578 38.94 7.51 0.30
CA SER A 578 38.27 7.06 1.53
C SER A 578 37.40 5.82 1.37
N LYS A 579 36.96 5.50 0.15
CA LYS A 579 36.06 4.37 -0.15
C LYS A 579 36.46 3.67 -1.46
N PRO A 580 37.62 2.99 -1.53
CA PRO A 580 38.08 2.33 -2.74
C PRO A 580 37.10 1.23 -3.17
N GLY A 581 36.77 1.18 -4.47
CA GLY A 581 35.95 0.12 -5.05
C GLY A 581 34.46 0.13 -4.71
N ASN A 582 34.01 1.01 -3.81
CA ASN A 582 32.61 1.11 -3.42
C ASN A 582 31.73 1.67 -4.55
N ARG A 583 30.65 0.95 -4.91
CA ARG A 583 29.71 1.34 -5.99
C ARG A 583 28.23 1.08 -5.66
N GLY A 584 27.94 0.64 -4.44
CA GLY A 584 26.60 0.39 -3.92
C GLY A 584 26.14 -1.06 -4.14
N LYS A 585 25.14 -1.47 -3.35
CA LYS A 585 24.52 -2.81 -3.41
C LYS A 585 24.07 -3.22 -4.82
N ARG A 586 23.54 -2.27 -5.61
CA ARG A 586 23.11 -2.52 -7.00
C ARG A 586 24.26 -3.03 -7.86
N ASP A 587 25.43 -2.40 -7.77
CA ASP A 587 26.60 -2.83 -8.51
C ASP A 587 27.05 -4.23 -8.08
N SER A 588 26.98 -4.54 -6.77
CA SER A 588 27.29 -5.88 -6.26
C SER A 588 26.37 -6.95 -6.85
N GLN A 589 25.07 -6.68 -6.90
CA GLN A 589 24.09 -7.60 -7.51
C GLN A 589 24.34 -7.78 -9.02
N ILE A 590 24.71 -6.71 -9.73
CA ILE A 590 24.98 -6.77 -11.16
C ILE A 590 26.21 -7.63 -11.48
N ILE A 591 27.22 -7.70 -10.61
CA ILE A 591 28.35 -8.63 -10.81
C ILE A 591 27.85 -10.07 -10.93
N LEU A 592 27.00 -10.53 -10.00
CA LEU A 592 26.42 -11.86 -10.06
C LEU A 592 25.48 -12.03 -11.26
N MET A 593 24.57 -11.07 -11.49
CA MET A 593 23.59 -11.18 -12.58
C MET A 593 24.26 -11.19 -13.97
N SER A 594 25.28 -10.37 -14.19
CA SER A 594 26.10 -10.37 -15.42
C SER A 594 26.84 -11.69 -15.60
N PHE A 595 27.44 -12.20 -14.52
CA PHE A 595 28.11 -13.50 -14.53
C PHE A 595 27.15 -14.63 -14.93
N LEU A 596 26.00 -14.76 -14.24
CA LEU A 596 25.02 -15.80 -14.55
C LEU A 596 24.44 -15.65 -15.96
N GLN A 597 24.14 -14.44 -16.42
CA GLN A 597 23.68 -14.20 -17.79
C GLN A 597 24.70 -14.73 -18.81
N LYS A 598 25.99 -14.45 -18.63
CA LYS A 598 27.02 -14.92 -19.57
C LYS A 598 27.24 -16.43 -19.52
N VAL A 599 27.20 -17.01 -18.32
CA VAL A 599 27.29 -18.47 -18.14
C VAL A 599 26.12 -19.18 -18.81
N MET A 600 24.89 -18.68 -18.64
CA MET A 600 23.68 -19.35 -19.15
C MET A 600 23.49 -19.22 -20.66
N PHE A 601 24.03 -18.17 -21.29
CA PHE A 601 23.93 -17.93 -22.73
C PHE A 601 25.23 -18.21 -23.50
N ASP A 602 26.22 -18.85 -22.87
CA ASP A 602 27.53 -19.14 -23.45
C ASP A 602 28.20 -17.89 -24.08
N GLU A 603 28.04 -16.73 -23.44
CA GLU A 603 28.60 -15.48 -23.92
C GLU A 603 30.08 -15.32 -23.53
N ARG A 604 30.75 -14.37 -24.18
CA ARG A 604 32.13 -14.04 -23.87
C ARG A 604 32.25 -13.47 -22.44
N MET A 605 32.93 -14.22 -21.58
CA MET A 605 33.28 -13.81 -20.22
C MET A 605 34.48 -12.84 -20.21
N THR A 606 34.48 -11.94 -19.22
CA THR A 606 35.64 -11.16 -18.81
C THR A 606 36.57 -11.99 -17.93
N GLU A 607 37.80 -11.50 -17.67
CA GLU A 607 38.74 -12.18 -16.77
C GLU A 607 38.15 -12.38 -15.37
N LEU A 608 37.45 -11.38 -14.83
CA LEU A 608 36.79 -11.50 -13.52
C LEU A 608 35.75 -12.62 -13.51
N GLU A 609 34.90 -12.68 -14.54
CA GLU A 609 33.85 -13.70 -14.67
C GLU A 609 34.44 -15.09 -14.91
N PHE A 610 35.55 -15.18 -15.65
CA PHE A 610 36.27 -16.43 -15.87
C PHE A 610 36.88 -16.97 -14.55
N GLU A 611 37.43 -16.09 -13.71
CA GLU A 611 37.93 -16.48 -12.39
C GLU A 611 36.79 -16.85 -11.42
N MET A 612 35.64 -16.17 -11.50
CA MET A 612 34.44 -16.61 -10.78
C MET A 612 34.00 -18.00 -11.26
N PHE A 613 34.00 -18.25 -12.57
CA PHE A 613 33.63 -19.55 -13.13
C PHE A 613 34.52 -20.66 -12.60
N ASN A 614 35.84 -20.49 -12.73
CA ASN A 614 36.82 -21.47 -12.28
C ASN A 614 36.78 -21.63 -10.76
N GLY A 615 36.64 -20.55 -9.99
CA GLY A 615 36.56 -20.59 -8.54
C GLY A 615 35.39 -21.45 -8.05
N ILE A 616 34.19 -21.25 -8.62
CA ILE A 616 33.00 -22.07 -8.30
C ILE A 616 33.24 -23.52 -8.69
N TRP A 617 33.74 -23.77 -9.90
CA TRP A 617 33.96 -25.14 -10.38
C TRP A 617 34.98 -25.90 -9.53
N LYS A 618 36.07 -25.25 -9.12
CA LYS A 618 37.12 -25.84 -8.25
C LYS A 618 36.60 -26.26 -6.88
N ILE A 619 35.78 -25.43 -6.22
CA ILE A 619 35.34 -25.65 -4.83
C ILE A 619 34.03 -26.43 -4.71
N THR A 620 33.28 -26.60 -5.81
CA THR A 620 32.01 -27.34 -5.81
C THR A 620 32.03 -28.59 -6.68
N GLY A 621 32.99 -28.69 -7.62
CA GLY A 621 33.02 -29.76 -8.63
C GLY A 621 31.89 -29.68 -9.66
N ILE A 622 31.01 -28.67 -9.55
CA ILE A 622 29.86 -28.45 -10.41
C ILE A 622 30.07 -27.14 -11.18
N SER A 623 29.74 -27.17 -12.46
CA SER A 623 29.86 -26.00 -13.31
C SER A 623 28.77 -24.96 -12.95
N PRO A 624 29.07 -23.65 -12.99
CA PRO A 624 28.13 -22.59 -12.59
C PRO A 624 26.78 -22.56 -13.33
N ASP A 625 26.69 -23.13 -14.54
CA ASP A 625 25.47 -23.26 -15.35
C ASP A 625 24.39 -24.15 -14.69
N PHE A 626 24.77 -24.99 -13.73
CA PHE A 626 23.83 -25.80 -12.96
C PHE A 626 23.10 -25.04 -11.85
N TYR A 627 23.51 -23.80 -11.52
CA TYR A 627 22.89 -23.01 -10.47
C TYR A 627 21.63 -22.31 -10.99
N GLU A 628 20.47 -22.78 -10.54
CA GLU A 628 19.16 -22.32 -11.01
C GLU A 628 18.53 -21.26 -10.08
N ILE A 629 18.94 -21.23 -8.80
CA ILE A 629 18.31 -20.40 -7.77
C ILE A 629 19.34 -19.51 -7.08
N VAL A 630 18.95 -18.26 -6.80
CA VAL A 630 19.74 -17.33 -5.97
C VAL A 630 18.92 -16.89 -4.77
N LEU A 631 19.36 -17.29 -3.57
CA LEU A 631 18.88 -16.72 -2.31
C LEU A 631 19.67 -15.44 -2.03
N MET A 632 19.01 -14.29 -2.00
CA MET A 632 19.63 -13.02 -1.63
C MET A 632 19.33 -12.70 -0.16
N VAL A 633 20.37 -12.50 0.65
CA VAL A 633 20.24 -12.17 2.07
C VAL A 633 21.18 -11.01 2.42
N ASP A 634 20.72 -10.11 3.29
CA ASP A 634 21.59 -9.06 3.83
C ASP A 634 22.58 -9.67 4.84
N ALA A 635 23.76 -9.07 4.97
CA ALA A 635 24.84 -9.58 5.84
C ALA A 635 24.53 -9.51 7.35
N ASP A 636 23.40 -8.93 7.75
CA ASP A 636 22.89 -8.83 9.12
C ASP A 636 21.56 -9.59 9.34
N THR A 637 21.20 -10.51 8.44
CA THR A 637 19.94 -11.26 8.49
C THR A 637 20.16 -12.74 8.80
N LYS A 638 19.45 -13.24 9.81
CA LYS A 638 19.48 -14.66 10.20
C LYS A 638 18.40 -15.46 9.46
N ILE A 639 18.79 -16.57 8.85
CA ILE A 639 17.89 -17.45 8.10
C ILE A 639 17.43 -18.61 8.97
N PHE A 640 16.12 -18.79 9.08
CA PHE A 640 15.54 -19.93 9.79
C PHE A 640 15.82 -21.26 9.05
N PRO A 641 16.13 -22.38 9.76
CA PRO A 641 16.75 -23.56 9.14
C PRO A 641 15.98 -24.17 7.96
N ASP A 642 14.65 -24.17 8.00
CA ASP A 642 13.80 -24.75 6.95
C ASP A 642 13.41 -23.76 5.83
N SER A 643 13.78 -22.48 5.96
CA SER A 643 13.35 -21.42 5.02
C SER A 643 13.85 -21.69 3.61
N LEU A 644 15.14 -21.99 3.43
CA LEU A 644 15.71 -22.26 2.11
C LEU A 644 15.04 -23.48 1.45
N THR A 645 14.78 -24.53 2.22
CA THR A 645 14.07 -25.73 1.75
C THR A 645 12.65 -25.40 1.26
N HIS A 646 11.90 -24.58 1.99
CA HIS A 646 10.57 -24.14 1.57
C HIS A 646 10.59 -23.23 0.33
N MET A 647 11.54 -22.30 0.28
CA MET A 647 11.71 -21.37 -0.84
C MET A 647 12.05 -22.14 -2.13
N VAL A 648 13.03 -23.05 -2.08
CA VAL A 648 13.39 -23.90 -3.22
C VAL A 648 12.22 -24.81 -3.62
N SER A 649 11.52 -25.41 -2.66
CA SER A 649 10.32 -26.22 -2.95
C SER A 649 9.28 -25.47 -3.77
N ALA A 650 9.04 -24.20 -3.47
CA ALA A 650 8.07 -23.40 -4.22
C ALA A 650 8.51 -23.19 -5.68
N MET A 651 9.77 -22.83 -5.92
CA MET A 651 10.31 -22.58 -7.27
C MET A 651 10.44 -23.87 -8.10
N VAL A 652 10.83 -24.99 -7.46
CA VAL A 652 10.93 -26.30 -8.16
C VAL A 652 9.56 -26.84 -8.54
N LYS A 653 8.54 -26.63 -7.70
CA LYS A 653 7.17 -27.11 -7.97
C LYS A 653 6.44 -26.23 -8.98
N ASP A 654 6.76 -24.95 -9.03
CA ASP A 654 6.17 -23.98 -9.94
C ASP A 654 7.27 -23.17 -10.65
N PRO A 655 7.68 -23.60 -11.85
CA PRO A 655 8.75 -22.95 -12.61
C PRO A 655 8.34 -21.57 -13.18
N GLU A 656 7.06 -21.18 -13.08
CA GLU A 656 6.63 -19.82 -13.45
C GLU A 656 6.99 -18.79 -12.36
N ILE A 657 7.37 -19.23 -11.16
CA ILE A 657 7.81 -18.35 -10.08
C ILE A 657 9.22 -17.82 -10.38
N MET A 658 9.30 -16.58 -10.85
CA MET A 658 10.58 -15.89 -11.05
C MET A 658 11.23 -15.40 -9.74
N GLY A 659 10.44 -15.20 -8.69
CA GLY A 659 10.92 -14.66 -7.43
C GLY A 659 9.89 -14.80 -6.33
N LEU A 660 10.39 -15.02 -5.11
CA LEU A 660 9.58 -15.11 -3.91
C LEU A 660 10.30 -14.37 -2.77
N CYS A 661 9.53 -13.90 -1.80
CA CYS A 661 10.04 -13.21 -0.62
C CYS A 661 9.71 -14.04 0.62
N GLY A 662 10.70 -14.23 1.49
CA GLY A 662 10.47 -14.78 2.83
C GLY A 662 9.82 -13.76 3.76
N GLU A 663 9.24 -14.23 4.87
CA GLU A 663 8.78 -13.36 5.94
C GLU A 663 9.99 -12.88 6.77
N THR A 664 10.28 -11.59 6.73
CA THR A 664 11.33 -10.98 7.57
C THR A 664 10.74 -10.51 8.89
N LYS A 665 11.33 -10.94 10.00
CA LYS A 665 10.94 -10.52 11.35
C LYS A 665 12.11 -9.84 12.05
N ILE A 666 11.80 -8.81 12.83
CA ILE A 666 12.78 -8.15 13.70
C ILE A 666 12.98 -9.03 14.94
N ALA A 667 14.23 -9.32 15.31
CA ALA A 667 14.53 -10.09 16.52
C ALA A 667 14.22 -9.27 17.79
N ASN A 668 14.60 -7.99 17.82
CA ASN A 668 14.46 -7.12 18.99
C ASN A 668 13.12 -6.36 19.07
N LYS A 669 11.99 -7.02 18.77
CA LYS A 669 10.66 -6.36 18.61
C LYS A 669 10.30 -5.45 19.79
N ARG A 670 10.68 -5.82 21.02
CA ARG A 670 10.32 -5.12 22.27
C ARG A 670 11.45 -4.29 22.90
N GLN A 671 12.62 -4.21 22.26
CA GLN A 671 13.78 -3.53 22.86
C GLN A 671 13.61 -2.00 22.90
N SER A 672 12.93 -1.43 21.91
CA SER A 672 12.69 0.02 21.83
C SER A 672 11.33 0.33 21.21
N TRP A 673 10.85 1.56 21.43
CA TRP A 673 9.65 2.05 20.74
C TRP A 673 9.84 2.08 19.21
N VAL A 674 11.06 2.33 18.72
CA VAL A 674 11.37 2.32 17.28
C VAL A 674 11.21 0.92 16.71
N SER A 675 11.80 -0.09 17.35
CA SER A 675 11.67 -1.49 16.93
C SER A 675 10.23 -2.01 17.06
N MET A 676 9.45 -1.51 18.01
CA MET A 676 8.02 -1.84 18.13
C MET A 676 7.19 -1.28 16.96
N ILE A 677 7.50 -0.08 16.48
CA ILE A 677 6.80 0.52 15.33
C ILE A 677 7.16 -0.19 14.03
N GLN A 678 8.41 -0.60 13.85
CA GLN A 678 8.85 -1.28 12.63
C GLN A 678 8.20 -2.67 12.40
N VAL A 679 7.50 -3.21 13.40
CA VAL A 679 6.72 -4.45 13.30
C VAL A 679 5.34 -4.22 12.66
N PHE A 680 4.86 -2.97 12.60
CA PHE A 680 3.61 -2.55 11.97
C PHE A 680 3.89 -1.85 10.62
#